data_AF-A0A7J6M322-F1
#
_entry.id   AF-A0A7J6M322-F1
#
_cell.length_a   1.000
_cell.length_b   1.000
_cell.length_c   1.000
_cell.angle_alpha   90.00
_cell.angle_beta   90.00
_cell.angle_gamma   90.00
#
_symmetry.space_group_name_H-M   'P 1'
#
loop_
_entity.id
_entity.type
_entity.pdbx_description
1 polymer ?
#
loop_
_entity_poly.entity_id
_entity_poly.type
_entity_poly.pdbx_seq_one_letter_code
_entity_poly.pdbx_strand_id
1 'polypeptide(L)'
;MSYQAFSGRKVEGYAVLGQAAIAISDDMSKISAWDGGAADSLQRKTKLICTMGPSCWDVDTLVKMIDQGLNIARFNFSHGDFETHANTLKNLRTALKQRPGKEVAVLLDTKGPEIRSGFFAAGGKVQLQAGQDLTLTTDYGFKGDASKIACSYPKLPQSVKPGSTILMADGTVSLKVLECYEDGVKTRVMNNAAIGERKNMNLPGVKVDLPCIGEKEANDILNWGLPNGINFIAVSFVQHGDDIRGLRKLMGERGRNVHLISKIENEEGLKNFDDILEASDGIMIARGDLGMEIPPEKVFLAQKMMMARCNLRGKPVITATQMLESMITNPRPTRAEASDVANAVLDGTDGVMLSGESAGGSFPINAISIQRRICEEAEAVIDYETLFLRIREAVMNANPQGLSVVESVCSAAVELAGEVKASLIISLTETGSTARLLAKYRPGVQVLALAAADSTVKHLCAIRGVISLKVPSFQGTDHIIQSAINYGKEVGLVKTGDKVVAVHGMKEETAGRRIDGCGVIGEAHIAVPDDMAELATWGGGLEEQDSFQRKTKLVCTMGPSCWDVDTLVKMIDQGLNVARFNFSHGDFDTHSRTLRNLRDALRERPNRDVSILLDTKGPEIRSGFFAAGGKVELEAGQDLILTTDYSFKGDAHKIACTYEKLPQSVKPGSIILMADGTVNLQVVECYEDSVKTRVLNHAIIGERKNMNLPGVRVDLPCIGEKEANDILNWGLPNGINFIAVSFVQHGDDIRGLRKILGSRGRNVQIISKIESTEGLRNFDDILEASDAIMIARGDLGMEMPPEKVFLAQKMMTARCNLAGKPVITATQMLESMIENPRPTRAEVSDVANAVLDGTDAVMLSGETAGGKFPVEAVNIQRRICESAEKSIDYDSLFLRIRSRVLNHSPSGLSTSEAVCSAAVDLAAETNCGLIIAITETGATARLLAKYRPSQPILALSASLSTMRSLSVVRGVRALQVPSFQGSDRVIHNALEHAKQMGFARVGEKVVAVHGMKEETPGAINVMKVLLVE
;
A
#
# COMPACT_ATOMS: atom_id res chain seq x y z
N MET A 1 -12.97 38.97 -16.15
CA MET A 1 -13.61 38.84 -17.48
C MET A 1 -14.20 37.45 -17.59
N SER A 2 -15.51 37.37 -17.80
CA SER A 2 -16.33 36.17 -17.82
C SER A 2 -16.10 35.32 -19.08
N TYR A 3 -15.63 34.09 -18.91
CA TYR A 3 -15.74 33.05 -19.95
C TYR A 3 -16.98 32.19 -19.67
N GLN A 4 -18.14 32.71 -20.03
CA GLN A 4 -19.37 31.94 -20.22
C GLN A 4 -19.79 32.10 -21.68
N ALA A 5 -19.27 31.24 -22.56
CA ALA A 5 -19.81 30.99 -23.90
C ALA A 5 -19.13 29.76 -24.55
N PHE A 6 -19.27 28.57 -23.96
CA PHE A 6 -19.08 27.29 -24.67
C PHE A 6 -19.96 26.21 -24.02
N SER A 7 -21.25 26.52 -23.82
CA SER A 7 -22.25 25.54 -23.38
C SER A 7 -22.94 24.93 -24.62
N GLY A 8 -22.41 23.80 -25.09
CA GLY A 8 -23.03 23.03 -26.17
C GLY A 8 -22.56 21.58 -26.32
N ARG A 9 -21.52 21.16 -25.60
CA ARG A 9 -21.04 19.77 -25.57
C ARG A 9 -20.63 19.39 -24.15
N LYS A 10 -21.59 19.26 -23.23
CA LYS A 10 -21.33 18.51 -22.00
C LYS A 10 -21.48 17.03 -22.33
N VAL A 11 -20.37 16.30 -22.32
CA VAL A 11 -20.40 14.85 -22.23
C VAL A 11 -20.59 14.52 -20.75
N GLU A 12 -21.68 13.85 -20.37
CA GLU A 12 -21.91 13.42 -18.99
C GLU A 12 -21.05 12.18 -18.67
N GLY A 13 -20.54 12.06 -17.43
CA GLY A 13 -19.85 10.85 -16.95
C GLY A 13 -18.34 10.77 -17.21
N TYR A 14 -17.55 11.78 -16.83
CA TYR A 14 -16.08 11.70 -16.91
C TYR A 14 -15.49 10.84 -15.79
N ALA A 15 -14.66 9.87 -16.17
CA ALA A 15 -13.62 9.32 -15.29
C ALA A 15 -12.27 9.90 -15.75
N VAL A 16 -11.45 10.38 -14.81
CA VAL A 16 -10.05 10.75 -15.11
C VAL A 16 -9.28 9.44 -15.28
N LEU A 17 -8.92 9.11 -16.52
CA LEU A 17 -8.29 7.84 -16.82
C LEU A 17 -6.84 8.03 -17.31
N GLY A 18 -5.90 7.43 -16.60
CA GLY A 18 -4.63 6.92 -17.14
C GLY A 18 -3.58 7.91 -17.67
N GLN A 19 -3.85 9.22 -17.72
CA GLN A 19 -2.85 10.19 -18.15
C GLN A 19 -1.84 10.48 -17.04
N ALA A 20 -0.57 10.30 -17.37
CA ALA A 20 0.53 10.68 -16.50
C ALA A 20 0.51 12.20 -16.29
N ALA A 21 0.57 12.63 -15.03
CA ALA A 21 1.06 13.97 -14.75
C ALA A 21 2.53 14.04 -15.19
N ILE A 22 2.94 15.19 -15.73
CA ILE A 22 4.33 15.42 -16.10
C ILE A 22 5.04 16.20 -14.99
N ALA A 23 6.21 15.73 -14.59
CA ALA A 23 7.16 16.44 -13.74
C ALA A 23 8.28 16.98 -14.63
N ILE A 24 8.36 18.30 -14.79
CA ILE A 24 9.39 18.96 -15.60
C ILE A 24 10.40 19.60 -14.65
N SER A 25 11.69 19.36 -14.90
CA SER A 25 12.79 20.00 -14.19
C SER A 25 12.85 21.50 -14.53
N ASP A 26 13.07 22.35 -13.52
CA ASP A 26 13.29 23.79 -13.72
C ASP A 26 14.60 24.10 -14.49
N ASP A 27 15.52 23.13 -14.56
CA ASP A 27 16.77 23.22 -15.32
C ASP A 27 16.57 22.90 -16.81
N MET A 28 16.41 23.96 -17.61
CA MET A 28 16.26 23.90 -19.06
C MET A 28 17.53 23.42 -19.80
N SER A 29 18.70 23.41 -19.17
CA SER A 29 19.96 23.04 -19.84
C SER A 29 19.98 21.56 -20.24
N LYS A 30 19.32 20.70 -19.43
CA LYS A 30 19.20 19.26 -19.69
C LYS A 30 18.34 18.92 -20.90
N ILE A 31 17.40 19.80 -21.27
CA ILE A 31 16.53 19.63 -22.45
C ILE A 31 17.34 19.73 -23.76
N SER A 32 18.49 20.42 -23.73
CA SER A 32 19.35 20.60 -24.90
C SER A 32 20.39 19.48 -25.09
N ALA A 33 20.45 18.51 -24.17
CA ALA A 33 21.44 17.43 -24.21
C ALA A 33 21.17 16.47 -25.39
N TRP A 34 22.21 16.21 -26.19
CA TRP A 34 22.14 15.30 -27.35
C TRP A 34 22.88 14.00 -27.00
N ASP A 35 22.19 12.85 -27.00
CA ASP A 35 22.74 11.54 -26.59
C ASP A 35 23.73 10.89 -27.59
N GLY A 36 23.91 11.52 -28.76
CA GLY A 36 24.89 11.15 -29.77
C GLY A 36 24.51 9.91 -30.58
N GLY A 37 23.28 9.39 -30.43
CA GLY A 37 22.91 8.10 -31.01
C GLY A 37 23.41 6.90 -30.22
N ALA A 38 23.42 7.00 -28.88
CA ALA A 38 23.73 5.89 -27.98
C ALA A 38 22.88 4.63 -28.29
N ALA A 39 23.40 3.45 -27.94
CA ALA A 39 22.67 2.19 -28.08
C ALA A 39 21.50 2.10 -27.07
N ASP A 40 20.55 1.19 -27.32
CA ASP A 40 19.40 0.95 -26.43
C ASP A 40 19.87 0.54 -25.03
N SER A 41 19.28 1.18 -24.01
CA SER A 41 19.52 0.85 -22.61
C SER A 41 18.38 -0.02 -22.07
N LEU A 42 18.66 -0.77 -21.00
CA LEU A 42 17.60 -1.46 -20.25
C LEU A 42 16.73 -0.50 -19.41
N GLN A 43 16.97 0.82 -19.47
CA GLN A 43 16.18 1.79 -18.72
C GLN A 43 14.88 2.18 -19.43
N ARG A 44 14.78 1.99 -20.76
CA ARG A 44 13.55 2.22 -21.51
C ARG A 44 12.43 1.26 -21.08
N LYS A 45 11.22 1.78 -20.90
CA LYS A 45 10.06 1.00 -20.46
C LYS A 45 9.16 0.58 -21.62
N THR A 46 8.77 1.51 -22.49
CA THR A 46 7.84 1.31 -23.62
C THR A 46 8.46 0.45 -24.69
N LYS A 47 7.74 -0.55 -25.21
CA LYS A 47 8.26 -1.56 -26.13
C LYS A 47 8.23 -1.10 -27.59
N LEU A 48 9.21 -1.54 -28.38
CA LEU A 48 9.31 -1.25 -29.81
C LEU A 48 8.94 -2.48 -30.63
N ILE A 49 7.93 -2.32 -31.49
CA ILE A 49 7.49 -3.32 -32.45
C ILE A 49 7.90 -2.84 -33.84
N CYS A 50 8.57 -3.68 -34.63
CA CYS A 50 8.96 -3.33 -35.99
C CYS A 50 8.47 -4.38 -36.98
N THR A 51 7.93 -3.92 -38.09
CA THR A 51 7.50 -4.78 -39.19
C THR A 51 8.70 -5.22 -40.00
N MET A 52 8.83 -6.53 -40.22
CA MET A 52 9.88 -7.13 -41.02
C MET A 52 9.54 -6.99 -42.51
N GLY A 53 10.53 -6.64 -43.32
CA GLY A 53 10.38 -6.47 -44.76
C GLY A 53 11.72 -6.34 -45.48
N PRO A 54 11.71 -6.10 -46.81
CA PRO A 54 12.92 -6.09 -47.64
C PRO A 54 14.07 -5.23 -47.10
N SER A 55 13.77 -4.11 -46.45
CA SER A 55 14.77 -3.19 -45.90
C SER A 55 15.49 -3.72 -44.65
N CYS A 56 15.05 -4.85 -44.08
CA CYS A 56 15.62 -5.41 -42.86
C CYS A 56 15.67 -6.96 -42.83
N TRP A 57 15.67 -7.62 -43.98
CA TRP A 57 15.75 -9.09 -44.03
C TRP A 57 17.13 -9.67 -43.75
N ASP A 58 18.20 -8.90 -43.95
CA ASP A 58 19.56 -9.36 -43.70
C ASP A 58 19.92 -9.38 -42.21
N VAL A 59 20.81 -10.29 -41.84
CA VAL A 59 21.21 -10.52 -40.43
C VAL A 59 21.87 -9.28 -39.81
N ASP A 60 22.67 -8.53 -40.56
CA ASP A 60 23.41 -7.37 -40.03
C ASP A 60 22.47 -6.22 -39.68
N THR A 61 21.46 -5.96 -40.51
CA THR A 61 20.41 -4.99 -40.22
C THR A 61 19.58 -5.42 -39.03
N LEU A 62 19.21 -6.70 -38.93
CA LEU A 62 18.47 -7.23 -37.78
C LEU A 62 19.26 -7.10 -36.47
N VAL A 63 20.57 -7.35 -36.48
CA VAL A 63 21.45 -7.12 -35.33
C VAL A 63 21.42 -5.64 -34.92
N LYS A 64 21.53 -4.71 -35.87
CA LYS A 64 21.43 -3.27 -35.59
C LYS A 64 20.05 -2.87 -35.05
N MET A 65 18.97 -3.48 -35.53
CA MET A 65 17.63 -3.24 -35.00
C MET A 65 17.49 -3.73 -33.55
N ILE A 66 18.07 -4.89 -33.21
CA ILE A 66 18.14 -5.40 -31.84
C ILE A 66 18.92 -4.43 -30.94
N ASP A 67 20.06 -3.90 -31.42
CA ASP A 67 20.88 -2.93 -30.69
C ASP A 67 20.19 -1.57 -30.49
N GLN A 68 19.24 -1.23 -31.37
CA GLN A 68 18.40 -0.03 -31.24
C GLN A 68 17.07 -0.30 -30.49
N GLY A 69 16.89 -1.50 -29.93
CA GLY A 69 15.82 -1.77 -28.97
C GLY A 69 14.59 -2.51 -29.50
N LEU A 70 14.70 -3.21 -30.64
CA LEU A 70 13.64 -4.11 -31.12
C LEU A 70 13.20 -5.08 -30.02
N ASN A 71 11.89 -5.09 -29.71
CA ASN A 71 11.31 -6.03 -28.73
C ASN A 71 10.42 -7.09 -29.40
N ILE A 72 9.68 -6.71 -30.45
CA ILE A 72 8.79 -7.61 -31.18
C ILE A 72 8.98 -7.44 -32.68
N ALA A 73 9.28 -8.53 -33.38
CA ALA A 73 9.34 -8.59 -34.84
C ALA A 73 7.95 -8.97 -35.38
N ARG A 74 7.32 -8.04 -36.10
CA ARG A 74 6.02 -8.23 -36.75
C ARG A 74 6.18 -8.76 -38.16
N PHE A 75 5.50 -9.85 -38.47
CA PHE A 75 5.41 -10.47 -39.79
C PHE A 75 4.01 -10.20 -40.35
N ASN A 76 3.91 -9.38 -41.38
CA ASN A 76 2.63 -9.01 -41.98
C ASN A 76 2.23 -10.02 -43.07
N PHE A 77 1.20 -10.84 -42.81
CA PHE A 77 0.72 -11.87 -43.73
C PHE A 77 -0.24 -11.35 -44.81
N SER A 78 -0.44 -10.04 -44.88
CA SER A 78 -1.08 -9.40 -46.05
C SER A 78 -0.24 -9.53 -47.31
N HIS A 79 1.08 -9.72 -47.16
CA HIS A 79 2.05 -9.87 -48.24
C HIS A 79 3.07 -10.98 -47.91
N GLY A 80 3.80 -11.43 -48.93
CA GLY A 80 4.80 -12.50 -48.79
C GLY A 80 4.21 -13.90 -48.71
N ASP A 81 5.02 -14.90 -49.04
CA ASP A 81 4.69 -16.31 -48.91
C ASP A 81 5.35 -16.93 -47.67
N PHE A 82 5.00 -18.20 -47.39
CA PHE A 82 5.52 -18.95 -46.26
C PHE A 82 7.05 -19.09 -46.28
N GLU A 83 7.64 -19.21 -47.47
CA GLU A 83 9.09 -19.35 -47.64
C GLU A 83 9.82 -18.07 -47.27
N THR A 84 9.34 -16.93 -47.76
CA THR A 84 9.89 -15.61 -47.44
C THR A 84 9.86 -15.37 -45.94
N HIS A 85 8.70 -15.56 -45.30
CA HIS A 85 8.56 -15.38 -43.86
C HIS A 85 9.44 -16.36 -43.06
N ALA A 86 9.58 -17.62 -43.51
CA ALA A 86 10.44 -18.60 -42.85
C ALA A 86 11.92 -18.22 -42.93
N ASN A 87 12.38 -17.71 -44.07
CA ASN A 87 13.74 -17.21 -44.26
C ASN A 87 14.01 -15.99 -43.37
N THR A 88 13.08 -15.03 -43.30
CA THR A 88 13.18 -13.88 -42.40
C THR A 88 13.25 -14.31 -40.93
N LEU A 89 12.43 -15.27 -40.51
CA LEU A 89 12.48 -15.81 -39.14
C LEU A 89 13.80 -16.51 -38.84
N LYS A 90 14.37 -17.25 -39.79
CA LYS A 90 15.69 -17.86 -39.67
C LYS A 90 16.79 -16.81 -39.50
N ASN A 91 16.73 -15.72 -40.26
CA ASN A 91 17.69 -14.61 -40.15
C ASN A 91 17.56 -13.90 -38.80
N LEU A 92 16.34 -13.64 -38.31
CA LEU A 92 16.10 -13.09 -36.98
C LEU A 92 16.68 -13.98 -35.87
N ARG A 93 16.45 -15.29 -35.94
CA ARG A 93 17.05 -16.26 -34.99
C ARG A 93 18.57 -16.27 -35.06
N THR A 94 19.15 -16.04 -36.23
CA THR A 94 20.60 -15.95 -36.42
C THR A 94 21.17 -14.66 -35.82
N ALA A 95 20.48 -13.53 -36.02
CA ALA A 95 20.84 -12.24 -35.42
C ALA A 95 20.80 -12.31 -33.88
N LEU A 96 19.77 -12.93 -33.30
CA LEU A 96 19.63 -13.09 -31.84
C LEU A 96 20.78 -13.89 -31.20
N LYS A 97 21.34 -14.89 -31.90
CA LYS A 97 22.52 -15.61 -31.41
C LYS A 97 23.74 -14.71 -31.23
N GLN A 98 23.81 -13.58 -31.94
CA GLN A 98 24.90 -12.61 -31.81
C GLN A 98 24.70 -11.61 -30.66
N ARG A 99 23.52 -11.62 -30.00
CA ARG A 99 23.17 -10.74 -28.88
C ARG A 99 22.59 -11.55 -27.72
N PRO A 100 23.41 -12.40 -27.06
CA PRO A 100 22.96 -13.16 -25.90
C PRO A 100 22.44 -12.21 -24.82
N GLY A 101 21.26 -12.50 -24.27
CA GLY A 101 20.59 -11.66 -23.26
C GLY A 101 19.60 -10.62 -23.82
N LYS A 102 19.49 -10.46 -25.14
CA LYS A 102 18.39 -9.70 -25.76
C LYS A 102 17.29 -10.66 -26.20
N GLU A 103 16.06 -10.37 -25.77
CA GLU A 103 14.88 -11.15 -26.10
C GLU A 103 14.02 -10.39 -27.12
N VAL A 104 13.76 -11.01 -28.27
CA VAL A 104 12.79 -10.55 -29.27
C VAL A 104 11.71 -11.60 -29.46
N ALA A 105 10.47 -11.17 -29.41
CA ALA A 105 9.30 -12.00 -29.68
C ALA A 105 8.83 -11.86 -31.15
N VAL A 106 8.04 -12.83 -31.61
CA VAL A 106 7.52 -12.89 -32.97
C VAL A 106 6.01 -12.70 -32.97
N LEU A 107 5.55 -11.74 -33.75
CA LEU A 107 4.13 -11.42 -33.94
C LEU A 107 3.72 -11.72 -35.38
N LEU A 108 2.72 -12.57 -35.56
CA LEU A 108 2.05 -12.80 -36.84
C LEU A 108 0.89 -11.83 -36.95
N ASP A 109 0.87 -10.97 -37.95
CA ASP A 109 -0.27 -10.09 -38.22
C ASP A 109 -1.11 -10.65 -39.37
N THR A 110 -2.35 -10.97 -39.05
CA THR A 110 -3.31 -11.55 -39.99
C THR A 110 -3.74 -10.52 -41.03
N LYS A 111 -4.04 -10.98 -42.24
CA LYS A 111 -4.53 -10.08 -43.29
C LYS A 111 -5.93 -9.56 -42.95
N GLY A 112 -6.83 -10.46 -42.54
CA GLY A 112 -8.20 -10.12 -42.17
C GLY A 112 -9.11 -9.91 -43.38
N PRO A 113 -10.41 -9.71 -43.13
CA PRO A 113 -11.40 -9.47 -44.17
C PRO A 113 -11.15 -8.11 -44.85
N GLU A 114 -11.20 -8.09 -46.18
CA GLU A 114 -11.06 -6.87 -46.98
C GLU A 114 -12.18 -6.78 -48.02
N ILE A 115 -12.70 -5.57 -48.22
CA ILE A 115 -13.58 -5.25 -49.34
C ILE A 115 -12.75 -4.53 -50.40
N ARG A 116 -12.82 -4.99 -51.65
CA ARG A 116 -12.02 -4.45 -52.75
C ARG A 116 -12.84 -4.14 -53.99
N SER A 117 -12.38 -3.16 -54.75
CA SER A 117 -12.88 -2.89 -56.09
C SER A 117 -12.46 -3.99 -57.09
N GLY A 118 -13.20 -4.13 -58.19
CA GLY A 118 -12.87 -5.06 -59.27
C GLY A 118 -11.71 -4.62 -60.16
N PHE A 119 -11.52 -5.37 -61.24
CA PHE A 119 -10.66 -4.99 -62.36
C PHE A 119 -11.37 -4.00 -63.29
N PHE A 120 -10.61 -3.24 -64.07
CA PHE A 120 -11.15 -2.27 -65.02
C PHE A 120 -11.00 -2.76 -66.46
N ALA A 121 -11.97 -2.44 -67.31
CA ALA A 121 -11.99 -2.91 -68.71
C ALA A 121 -10.75 -2.43 -69.50
N ALA A 122 -10.30 -1.19 -69.25
CA ALA A 122 -9.15 -0.59 -69.89
C ALA A 122 -7.79 -0.93 -69.22
N GLY A 123 -7.82 -1.55 -68.04
CA GLY A 123 -6.65 -1.67 -67.16
C GLY A 123 -6.19 -0.31 -66.60
N GLY A 124 -5.31 -0.33 -65.59
CA GLY A 124 -4.68 0.88 -65.06
C GLY A 124 -5.59 1.68 -64.10
N LYS A 125 -5.74 2.99 -64.34
CA LYS A 125 -6.49 3.90 -63.45
C LYS A 125 -7.76 4.43 -64.13
N VAL A 126 -8.84 4.52 -63.35
CA VAL A 126 -10.10 5.16 -63.73
C VAL A 126 -10.19 6.54 -63.07
N GLN A 127 -10.61 7.54 -63.85
CA GLN A 127 -10.85 8.90 -63.37
C GLN A 127 -12.28 9.05 -62.89
N LEU A 128 -12.45 9.45 -61.63
CA LEU A 128 -13.75 9.75 -61.03
C LEU A 128 -13.88 11.26 -60.82
N GLN A 129 -14.99 11.84 -61.27
CA GLN A 129 -15.29 13.27 -61.13
C GLN A 129 -16.36 13.52 -60.07
N ALA A 130 -16.17 14.56 -59.28
CA ALA A 130 -17.13 14.99 -58.26
C ALA A 130 -18.49 15.31 -58.90
N GLY A 131 -19.56 14.84 -58.27
CA GLY A 131 -20.94 15.00 -58.73
C GLY A 131 -21.42 13.92 -59.69
N GLN A 132 -20.53 13.11 -60.30
CA GLN A 132 -20.96 12.03 -61.18
C GLN A 132 -21.59 10.87 -60.40
N ASP A 133 -22.53 10.17 -61.04
CA ASP A 133 -23.10 8.94 -60.50
C ASP A 133 -22.18 7.76 -60.81
N LEU A 134 -21.98 6.88 -59.83
CA LEU A 134 -21.18 5.66 -59.94
C LEU A 134 -21.98 4.49 -59.37
N THR A 135 -22.09 3.42 -60.13
CA THR A 135 -22.74 2.18 -59.67
C THR A 135 -21.69 1.21 -59.13
N LEU A 136 -21.87 0.71 -57.91
CA LEU A 136 -21.09 -0.40 -57.38
C LEU A 136 -21.88 -1.69 -57.53
N THR A 137 -21.40 -2.67 -58.27
CA THR A 137 -22.07 -3.97 -58.45
C THR A 137 -21.41 -5.06 -57.63
N THR A 138 -22.18 -6.04 -57.16
CA THR A 138 -21.67 -7.22 -56.45
C THR A 138 -21.23 -8.34 -57.40
N ASP A 139 -21.46 -8.20 -58.71
CA ASP A 139 -20.83 -9.07 -59.72
C ASP A 139 -19.33 -8.75 -59.82
N TYR A 140 -18.53 -9.47 -59.03
CA TYR A 140 -17.08 -9.27 -58.97
C TYR A 140 -16.34 -9.69 -60.26
N GLY A 141 -17.00 -10.41 -61.17
CA GLY A 141 -16.48 -10.72 -62.50
C GLY A 141 -16.55 -9.54 -63.48
N PHE A 142 -17.35 -8.52 -63.15
CA PHE A 142 -17.54 -7.36 -64.00
C PHE A 142 -16.27 -6.50 -64.08
N LYS A 143 -15.77 -6.27 -65.31
CA LYS A 143 -14.66 -5.35 -65.57
C LYS A 143 -15.19 -3.92 -65.67
N GLY A 144 -14.93 -3.13 -64.63
CA GLY A 144 -15.51 -1.81 -64.43
C GLY A 144 -14.89 -0.67 -65.25
N ASP A 145 -15.51 0.50 -65.14
CA ASP A 145 -15.08 1.78 -65.70
C ASP A 145 -15.50 2.96 -64.79
N ALA A 146 -15.51 4.19 -65.29
CA ALA A 146 -15.88 5.39 -64.52
C ALA A 146 -17.37 5.46 -64.11
N SER A 147 -18.22 4.61 -64.68
CA SER A 147 -19.68 4.59 -64.45
C SER A 147 -20.14 3.40 -63.61
N LYS A 148 -19.44 2.26 -63.68
CA LYS A 148 -19.77 1.04 -62.93
C LYS A 148 -18.50 0.31 -62.48
N ILE A 149 -18.38 0.02 -61.19
CA ILE A 149 -17.23 -0.67 -60.59
C ILE A 149 -17.72 -1.88 -59.79
N ALA A 150 -17.04 -3.02 -59.89
CA ALA A 150 -17.39 -4.17 -59.08
C ALA A 150 -16.86 -4.04 -57.64
N CYS A 151 -17.58 -4.60 -56.67
CA CYS A 151 -17.21 -4.68 -55.27
C CYS A 151 -17.16 -6.15 -54.83
N SER A 152 -16.12 -6.53 -54.09
CA SER A 152 -15.91 -7.92 -53.66
C SER A 152 -16.86 -8.37 -52.54
N TYR A 153 -17.64 -7.47 -51.95
CA TYR A 153 -18.52 -7.77 -50.82
C TYR A 153 -19.96 -8.00 -51.30
N PRO A 154 -20.45 -9.27 -51.37
CA PRO A 154 -21.74 -9.57 -51.96
C PRO A 154 -22.92 -8.99 -51.18
N LYS A 155 -22.73 -8.76 -49.87
CA LYS A 155 -23.76 -8.20 -48.98
C LYS A 155 -23.77 -6.66 -48.96
N LEU A 156 -23.02 -6.00 -49.85
CA LEU A 156 -22.94 -4.53 -49.88
C LEU A 156 -24.33 -3.86 -49.91
N PRO A 157 -25.28 -4.25 -50.78
CA PRO A 157 -26.57 -3.58 -50.86
C PRO A 157 -27.43 -3.73 -49.61
N GLN A 158 -27.26 -4.82 -48.85
CA GLN A 158 -27.98 -5.08 -47.59
C GLN A 158 -27.32 -4.41 -46.38
N SER A 159 -26.01 -4.15 -46.45
CA SER A 159 -25.25 -3.56 -45.35
C SER A 159 -25.29 -2.03 -45.35
N VAL A 160 -25.48 -1.37 -46.50
CA VAL A 160 -25.55 0.10 -46.60
C VAL A 160 -26.99 0.58 -46.83
N LYS A 161 -27.24 1.87 -46.58
CA LYS A 161 -28.53 2.53 -46.84
C LYS A 161 -28.34 3.86 -47.57
N PRO A 162 -29.37 4.42 -48.23
CA PRO A 162 -29.30 5.77 -48.78
C PRO A 162 -28.78 6.77 -47.73
N GLY A 163 -27.78 7.56 -48.12
CA GLY A 163 -27.05 8.47 -47.24
C GLY A 163 -25.78 7.91 -46.60
N SER A 164 -25.56 6.58 -46.61
CA SER A 164 -24.29 5.96 -46.18
C SER A 164 -23.11 6.47 -46.99
N THR A 165 -21.94 6.50 -46.37
CA THR A 165 -20.66 6.80 -47.02
C THR A 165 -19.95 5.51 -47.37
N ILE A 166 -19.32 5.45 -48.55
CA ILE A 166 -18.41 4.39 -48.94
C ILE A 166 -17.08 5.08 -49.29
N LEU A 167 -16.00 4.65 -48.66
CA LEU A 167 -14.66 5.16 -48.95
C LEU A 167 -13.95 4.15 -49.84
N MET A 168 -13.26 4.62 -50.87
CA MET A 168 -12.53 3.77 -51.82
C MET A 168 -11.08 4.24 -51.97
N ALA A 169 -10.17 3.29 -52.13
CA ALA A 169 -8.73 3.51 -52.20
C ALA A 169 -8.19 4.26 -50.98
N ASP A 170 -8.41 3.68 -49.80
CA ASP A 170 -7.94 4.22 -48.51
C ASP A 170 -8.40 5.67 -48.29
N GLY A 171 -9.65 5.96 -48.65
CA GLY A 171 -10.26 7.29 -48.49
C GLY A 171 -10.01 8.29 -49.60
N THR A 172 -9.18 7.94 -50.59
CA THR A 172 -8.87 8.81 -51.72
C THR A 172 -10.14 9.28 -52.45
N VAL A 173 -11.16 8.43 -52.53
CA VAL A 173 -12.49 8.78 -53.04
C VAL A 173 -13.55 8.50 -52.00
N SER A 174 -14.37 9.50 -51.72
CA SER A 174 -15.60 9.36 -50.94
C SER A 174 -16.80 9.25 -51.86
N LEU A 175 -17.65 8.27 -51.60
CA LEU A 175 -18.90 8.02 -52.31
C LEU A 175 -20.07 8.16 -51.33
N LYS A 176 -21.17 8.75 -51.78
CA LYS A 176 -22.42 8.83 -51.03
C LYS A 176 -23.47 7.93 -51.67
N VAL A 177 -24.00 6.97 -50.92
CA VAL A 177 -25.04 6.06 -51.40
C VAL A 177 -26.32 6.86 -51.66
N LEU A 178 -26.86 6.73 -52.86
CA LEU A 178 -28.12 7.35 -53.29
C LEU A 178 -29.26 6.33 -53.21
N GLU A 179 -29.03 5.11 -53.66
CA GLU A 179 -30.04 4.07 -53.81
C GLU A 179 -29.38 2.68 -53.72
N CYS A 180 -30.07 1.70 -53.14
CA CYS A 180 -29.62 0.30 -53.07
C CYS A 180 -30.50 -0.57 -53.96
N TYR A 181 -29.86 -1.41 -54.79
CA TYR A 181 -30.50 -2.39 -55.67
C TYR A 181 -30.30 -3.81 -55.11
N GLU A 182 -30.77 -4.83 -55.82
CA GLU A 182 -30.57 -6.24 -55.42
C GLU A 182 -29.10 -6.67 -55.55
N ASP A 183 -28.41 -6.25 -56.61
CA ASP A 183 -27.05 -6.67 -57.00
C ASP A 183 -26.03 -5.51 -57.03
N GLY A 184 -26.34 -4.40 -56.36
CA GLY A 184 -25.47 -3.24 -56.34
C GLY A 184 -26.04 -2.02 -55.63
N VAL A 185 -25.27 -0.95 -55.63
CA VAL A 185 -25.66 0.35 -55.04
C VAL A 185 -25.30 1.48 -55.99
N LYS A 186 -26.22 2.43 -56.14
CA LYS A 186 -25.95 3.69 -56.85
C LYS A 186 -25.37 4.69 -55.88
N THR A 187 -24.28 5.33 -56.27
CA THR A 187 -23.56 6.29 -55.45
C THR A 187 -23.31 7.60 -56.20
N ARG A 188 -23.03 8.67 -55.46
CA ARG A 188 -22.48 9.91 -55.98
C ARG A 188 -21.02 10.05 -55.55
N VAL A 189 -20.15 10.35 -56.51
CA VAL A 189 -18.74 10.66 -56.24
C VAL A 189 -18.65 12.04 -55.61
N MET A 190 -17.98 12.14 -54.46
CA MET A 190 -17.92 13.40 -53.68
C MET A 190 -16.69 14.25 -54.01
N ASN A 191 -15.63 13.66 -54.56
CA ASN A 191 -14.39 14.35 -54.88
C ASN A 191 -13.70 13.75 -56.12
N ASN A 192 -12.89 14.56 -56.80
CA ASN A 192 -12.13 14.11 -57.97
C ASN A 192 -10.97 13.20 -57.53
N ALA A 193 -10.80 12.03 -58.16
CA ALA A 193 -9.55 11.27 -58.03
C ALA A 193 -9.37 10.21 -59.13
N ALA A 194 -8.12 9.75 -59.28
CA ALA A 194 -7.77 8.61 -60.12
C ALA A 194 -7.54 7.36 -59.25
N ILE A 195 -8.39 6.34 -59.41
CA ILE A 195 -8.29 5.08 -58.66
C ILE A 195 -7.73 3.97 -59.53
N GLY A 196 -6.91 3.11 -58.94
CA GLY A 196 -6.42 1.89 -59.62
C GLY A 196 -7.33 0.69 -59.40
N GLU A 197 -6.95 -0.45 -59.95
CA GLU A 197 -7.68 -1.72 -59.75
C GLU A 197 -7.49 -2.27 -58.34
N ARG A 198 -8.45 -3.09 -57.88
CA ARG A 198 -8.37 -3.86 -56.62
C ARG A 198 -8.05 -3.04 -55.37
N LYS A 199 -8.60 -1.82 -55.31
CA LYS A 199 -8.42 -0.90 -54.19
C LYS A 199 -9.37 -1.20 -53.05
N ASN A 200 -8.91 -0.98 -51.82
CA ASN A 200 -9.71 -1.22 -50.62
C ASN A 200 -10.96 -0.33 -50.61
N MET A 201 -11.99 -0.81 -49.94
CA MET A 201 -13.23 -0.10 -49.67
C MET A 201 -13.60 -0.21 -48.19
N ASN A 202 -13.99 0.90 -47.58
CA ASN A 202 -14.44 0.97 -46.19
C ASN A 202 -15.88 1.45 -46.13
N LEU A 203 -16.62 1.00 -45.11
CA LEU A 203 -18.04 1.26 -44.94
C LEU A 203 -18.31 1.92 -43.57
N PRO A 204 -17.98 3.22 -43.39
CA PRO A 204 -18.17 3.91 -42.11
C PRO A 204 -19.57 3.74 -41.53
N GLY A 205 -19.65 3.29 -40.27
CA GLY A 205 -20.89 3.09 -39.53
C GLY A 205 -21.72 1.87 -39.95
N VAL A 206 -21.12 0.93 -40.68
CA VAL A 206 -21.76 -0.29 -41.16
C VAL A 206 -21.12 -1.52 -40.53
N LYS A 207 -21.94 -2.44 -40.00
CA LYS A 207 -21.48 -3.76 -39.59
C LYS A 207 -21.15 -4.59 -40.82
N VAL A 208 -19.86 -4.85 -41.03
CA VAL A 208 -19.39 -5.69 -42.14
C VAL A 208 -19.52 -7.15 -41.75
N ASP A 209 -20.36 -7.88 -42.47
CA ASP A 209 -20.65 -9.29 -42.24
C ASP A 209 -19.68 -10.19 -43.03
N LEU A 210 -18.41 -10.12 -42.62
CA LEU A 210 -17.33 -10.98 -43.08
C LEU A 210 -16.69 -11.66 -41.86
N PRO A 211 -16.34 -12.96 -41.96
CA PRO A 211 -15.65 -13.63 -40.87
C PRO A 211 -14.27 -12.99 -40.66
N CYS A 212 -13.95 -12.72 -39.39
CA CYS A 212 -12.64 -12.19 -39.01
C CYS A 212 -11.50 -13.16 -39.38
N ILE A 213 -11.75 -14.48 -39.28
CA ILE A 213 -10.82 -15.54 -39.65
C ILE A 213 -11.37 -16.29 -40.88
N GLY A 214 -10.76 -16.06 -42.04
CA GLY A 214 -11.02 -16.82 -43.26
C GLY A 214 -10.12 -18.06 -43.41
N GLU A 215 -10.26 -18.77 -44.53
CA GLU A 215 -9.45 -19.95 -44.85
C GLU A 215 -7.95 -19.63 -44.91
N LYS A 216 -7.60 -18.46 -45.47
CA LYS A 216 -6.21 -18.01 -45.55
C LYS A 216 -5.64 -17.76 -44.15
N GLU A 217 -6.33 -17.00 -43.31
CA GLU A 217 -5.89 -16.70 -41.94
C GLU A 217 -5.74 -17.98 -41.12
N ALA A 218 -6.70 -18.91 -41.23
CA ALA A 218 -6.62 -20.22 -40.59
C ALA A 218 -5.38 -21.00 -41.06
N ASN A 219 -5.11 -21.01 -42.37
CA ASN A 219 -3.92 -21.66 -42.93
C ASN A 219 -2.62 -21.00 -42.44
N ASP A 220 -2.54 -19.67 -42.46
CA ASP A 220 -1.38 -18.91 -41.98
C ASP A 220 -1.09 -19.23 -40.51
N ILE A 221 -2.12 -19.31 -39.67
CA ILE A 221 -1.97 -19.58 -38.24
C ILE A 221 -1.60 -21.05 -37.98
N LEU A 222 -2.35 -22.00 -38.54
CA LEU A 222 -2.21 -23.42 -38.21
C LEU A 222 -1.01 -24.09 -38.85
N ASN A 223 -0.68 -23.68 -40.09
CA ASN A 223 0.32 -24.34 -40.93
C ASN A 223 1.64 -23.57 -41.00
N TRP A 224 1.66 -22.27 -40.69
CA TRP A 224 2.90 -21.50 -40.58
C TRP A 224 3.17 -20.99 -39.17
N GLY A 225 2.22 -20.30 -38.55
CA GLY A 225 2.38 -19.66 -37.24
C GLY A 225 2.74 -20.65 -36.13
N LEU A 226 1.85 -21.59 -35.85
CA LEU A 226 2.03 -22.57 -34.77
C LEU A 226 3.30 -23.43 -34.94
N PRO A 227 3.59 -24.01 -36.13
CA PRO A 227 4.82 -24.80 -36.33
C PRO A 227 6.10 -23.99 -36.15
N ASN A 228 6.08 -22.69 -36.43
CA ASN A 228 7.24 -21.81 -36.28
C ASN A 228 7.39 -21.23 -34.88
N GLY A 229 6.46 -21.50 -33.95
CA GLY A 229 6.56 -21.04 -32.56
C GLY A 229 6.39 -19.53 -32.41
N ILE A 230 5.42 -18.94 -33.11
CA ILE A 230 5.05 -17.53 -32.92
C ILE A 230 4.58 -17.28 -31.48
N ASN A 231 4.76 -16.05 -31.00
CA ASN A 231 4.39 -15.67 -29.63
C ASN A 231 3.07 -14.91 -29.59
N PHE A 232 2.82 -14.09 -30.62
CA PHE A 232 1.63 -13.25 -30.72
C PHE A 232 0.95 -13.43 -32.09
N ILE A 233 -0.38 -13.33 -32.10
CA ILE A 233 -1.16 -13.13 -33.33
C ILE A 233 -1.91 -11.81 -33.20
N ALA A 234 -1.63 -10.86 -34.09
CA ALA A 234 -2.44 -9.67 -34.25
C ALA A 234 -3.62 -10.00 -35.19
N VAL A 235 -4.83 -9.94 -34.64
CA VAL A 235 -6.06 -10.34 -35.31
C VAL A 235 -6.73 -9.09 -35.90
N SER A 236 -6.82 -9.03 -37.23
CA SER A 236 -7.36 -7.89 -37.97
C SER A 236 -8.89 -7.86 -37.94
N PHE A 237 -9.47 -6.66 -37.94
CA PHE A 237 -10.90 -6.40 -38.07
C PHE A 237 -11.80 -7.07 -37.02
N VAL A 238 -11.34 -7.15 -35.77
CA VAL A 238 -12.10 -7.75 -34.66
C VAL A 238 -13.30 -6.87 -34.31
N GLN A 239 -14.48 -7.48 -34.25
CA GLN A 239 -15.75 -6.78 -33.99
C GLN A 239 -16.42 -7.24 -32.68
N HIS A 240 -16.16 -8.48 -32.23
CA HIS A 240 -16.69 -9.03 -30.98
C HIS A 240 -15.68 -9.96 -30.27
N GLY A 241 -15.86 -10.19 -28.97
CA GLY A 241 -15.04 -11.16 -28.22
C GLY A 241 -15.16 -12.59 -28.74
N ASP A 242 -16.27 -12.93 -29.41
CA ASP A 242 -16.47 -14.24 -30.05
C ASP A 242 -15.51 -14.50 -31.22
N ASP A 243 -15.03 -13.46 -31.91
CA ASP A 243 -13.98 -13.61 -32.94
C ASP A 243 -12.72 -14.23 -32.32
N ILE A 244 -12.38 -13.78 -31.10
CA ILE A 244 -11.19 -14.21 -30.36
C ILE A 244 -11.41 -15.57 -29.69
N ARG A 245 -12.57 -15.80 -29.08
CA ARG A 245 -12.94 -17.11 -28.51
C ARG A 245 -12.97 -18.19 -29.60
N GLY A 246 -13.50 -17.85 -30.78
CA GLY A 246 -13.53 -18.71 -31.96
C GLY A 246 -12.13 -19.08 -32.44
N LEU A 247 -11.22 -18.10 -32.57
CA LEU A 247 -9.83 -18.36 -32.93
C LEU A 247 -9.09 -19.21 -31.90
N ARG A 248 -9.27 -18.93 -30.59
CA ARG A 248 -8.74 -19.77 -29.50
C ARG A 248 -9.16 -21.23 -29.65
N LYS A 249 -10.44 -21.48 -29.99
CA LYS A 249 -10.98 -22.82 -30.24
C LYS A 249 -10.35 -23.46 -31.48
N LEU A 250 -10.18 -22.70 -32.57
CA LEU A 250 -9.55 -23.17 -33.81
C LEU A 250 -8.10 -23.64 -33.58
N MET A 251 -7.34 -22.88 -32.80
CA MET A 251 -5.93 -23.18 -32.50
C MET A 251 -5.76 -24.38 -31.56
N GLY A 252 -6.76 -24.66 -30.72
CA GLY A 252 -6.76 -25.77 -29.76
C GLY A 252 -5.55 -25.77 -28.83
N GLU A 253 -5.16 -26.95 -28.38
CA GLU A 253 -4.06 -27.12 -27.42
C GLU A 253 -2.69 -26.66 -28.00
N ARG A 254 -2.51 -26.78 -29.32
CA ARG A 254 -1.27 -26.36 -30.01
C ARG A 254 -1.01 -24.86 -29.89
N GLY A 255 -2.07 -24.06 -29.78
CA GLY A 255 -1.98 -22.60 -29.65
C GLY A 255 -2.22 -22.06 -28.25
N ARG A 256 -2.31 -22.92 -27.22
CA ARG A 256 -2.64 -22.50 -25.84
C ARG A 256 -1.72 -21.41 -25.26
N ASN A 257 -0.48 -21.39 -25.74
CA ASN A 257 0.60 -20.50 -25.32
C ASN A 257 0.87 -19.36 -26.33
N VAL A 258 -0.06 -19.05 -27.24
CA VAL A 258 0.06 -17.92 -28.16
C VAL A 258 -0.92 -16.84 -27.72
N HIS A 259 -0.43 -15.62 -27.56
CA HIS A 259 -1.26 -14.49 -27.13
C HIS A 259 -1.97 -13.84 -28.33
N LEU A 260 -3.28 -13.59 -28.19
CA LEU A 260 -4.09 -12.93 -29.22
C LEU A 260 -4.21 -11.43 -28.94
N ILE A 261 -3.76 -10.61 -29.91
CA ILE A 261 -3.83 -9.15 -29.86
C ILE A 261 -4.90 -8.68 -30.85
N SER A 262 -6.01 -8.14 -30.35
CA SER A 262 -7.09 -7.67 -31.24
C SER A 262 -6.77 -6.30 -31.82
N LYS A 263 -6.88 -6.16 -33.14
CA LYS A 263 -6.77 -4.87 -33.83
C LYS A 263 -8.16 -4.25 -33.90
N ILE A 264 -8.30 -3.07 -33.28
CA ILE A 264 -9.55 -2.30 -33.32
C ILE A 264 -9.47 -1.31 -34.48
N GLU A 265 -10.25 -1.58 -35.52
CA GLU A 265 -10.14 -0.94 -36.83
C GLU A 265 -11.45 -0.29 -37.30
N ASN A 266 -12.57 -0.55 -36.62
CA ASN A 266 -13.88 -0.04 -37.01
C ASN A 266 -14.76 0.37 -35.82
N GLU A 267 -15.91 0.97 -36.12
CA GLU A 267 -16.85 1.45 -35.11
C GLU A 267 -17.48 0.31 -34.29
N GLU A 268 -17.71 -0.86 -34.90
CA GLU A 268 -18.29 -2.02 -34.20
C GLU A 268 -17.34 -2.56 -33.12
N GLY A 269 -16.05 -2.68 -33.43
CA GLY A 269 -15.03 -3.04 -32.45
C GLY A 269 -14.90 -2.02 -31.31
N LEU A 270 -15.11 -0.72 -31.59
CA LEU A 270 -15.18 0.29 -30.54
C LEU A 270 -16.40 0.15 -29.63
N LYS A 271 -17.57 -0.19 -30.18
CA LYS A 271 -18.81 -0.40 -29.40
C LYS A 271 -18.70 -1.62 -28.49
N ASN A 272 -18.09 -2.69 -28.98
CA ASN A 272 -17.95 -3.96 -28.27
C ASN A 272 -16.59 -4.09 -27.56
N PHE A 273 -15.89 -2.98 -27.35
CA PHE A 273 -14.51 -3.00 -26.88
C PHE A 273 -14.31 -3.74 -25.55
N ASP A 274 -15.26 -3.66 -24.61
CA ASP A 274 -15.12 -4.33 -23.31
C ASP A 274 -15.19 -5.86 -23.42
N ASP A 275 -16.07 -6.40 -24.28
CA ASP A 275 -16.17 -7.85 -24.55
C ASP A 275 -14.92 -8.34 -25.29
N ILE A 276 -14.43 -7.57 -26.27
CA ILE A 276 -13.17 -7.85 -26.95
C ILE A 276 -12.01 -7.84 -25.95
N LEU A 277 -11.92 -6.78 -25.13
CA LEU A 277 -10.88 -6.65 -24.13
C LEU A 277 -10.90 -7.80 -23.14
N GLU A 278 -12.07 -8.32 -22.73
CA GLU A 278 -12.16 -9.50 -21.87
C GLU A 278 -11.57 -10.75 -22.55
N ALA A 279 -11.92 -10.98 -23.82
CA ALA A 279 -11.53 -12.17 -24.58
C ALA A 279 -10.06 -12.17 -25.04
N SER A 280 -9.45 -11.00 -25.24
CA SER A 280 -8.10 -10.86 -25.82
C SER A 280 -6.98 -10.88 -24.79
N ASP A 281 -5.76 -11.22 -25.22
CA ASP A 281 -4.56 -11.12 -24.37
C ASP A 281 -3.89 -9.73 -24.45
N GLY A 282 -4.26 -8.93 -25.46
CA GLY A 282 -3.82 -7.55 -25.65
C GLY A 282 -4.61 -6.84 -26.74
N ILE A 283 -4.38 -5.55 -26.91
CA ILE A 283 -5.06 -4.70 -27.91
C ILE A 283 -4.03 -3.98 -28.78
N MET A 284 -4.32 -3.86 -30.06
CA MET A 284 -3.60 -2.99 -30.99
C MET A 284 -4.55 -1.91 -31.52
N ILE A 285 -4.16 -0.66 -31.34
CA ILE A 285 -4.91 0.50 -31.83
C ILE A 285 -4.38 0.85 -33.22
N ALA A 286 -5.08 0.39 -34.25
CA ALA A 286 -4.72 0.60 -35.65
C ALA A 286 -5.32 1.92 -36.16
N ARG A 287 -4.63 3.02 -35.90
CA ARG A 287 -5.15 4.39 -36.10
C ARG A 287 -5.45 4.73 -37.56
N GLY A 288 -4.66 4.20 -38.50
CA GLY A 288 -4.86 4.38 -39.94
C GLY A 288 -6.21 3.81 -40.36
N ASP A 289 -6.45 2.53 -40.09
CA ASP A 289 -7.70 1.86 -40.43
C ASP A 289 -8.88 2.43 -39.64
N LEU A 290 -8.70 2.68 -38.34
CA LEU A 290 -9.75 3.27 -37.51
C LEU A 290 -10.14 4.67 -37.95
N GLY A 291 -9.17 5.50 -38.37
CA GLY A 291 -9.41 6.84 -38.91
C GLY A 291 -10.14 6.86 -40.25
N MET A 292 -10.27 5.71 -40.92
CA MET A 292 -11.15 5.54 -42.07
C MET A 292 -12.61 5.34 -41.67
N GLU A 293 -12.85 4.70 -40.51
CA GLU A 293 -14.19 4.30 -40.06
C GLU A 293 -14.83 5.34 -39.12
N ILE A 294 -14.02 6.09 -38.37
CA ILE A 294 -14.49 7.19 -37.52
C ILE A 294 -13.84 8.53 -37.93
N PRO A 295 -14.49 9.68 -37.62
CA PRO A 295 -13.92 10.98 -37.95
C PRO A 295 -12.50 11.16 -37.38
N PRO A 296 -11.52 11.63 -38.18
CA PRO A 296 -10.13 11.80 -37.75
C PRO A 296 -9.97 12.61 -36.45
N GLU A 297 -10.79 13.64 -36.25
CA GLU A 297 -10.80 14.47 -35.04
C GLU A 297 -11.28 13.73 -33.77
N LYS A 298 -11.78 12.50 -33.89
CA LYS A 298 -12.19 11.65 -32.76
C LYS A 298 -11.26 10.48 -32.48
N VAL A 299 -10.31 10.19 -33.36
CA VAL A 299 -9.40 9.03 -33.23
C VAL A 299 -8.60 9.10 -31.93
N PHE A 300 -8.13 10.29 -31.54
CA PHE A 300 -7.38 10.48 -30.30
C PHE A 300 -8.21 10.18 -29.03
N LEU A 301 -9.53 10.40 -29.07
CA LEU A 301 -10.44 10.08 -27.96
C LEU A 301 -10.58 8.56 -27.81
N ALA A 302 -10.81 7.86 -28.93
CA ALA A 302 -10.89 6.41 -28.96
C ALA A 302 -9.58 5.77 -28.48
N GLN A 303 -8.43 6.28 -28.94
CA GLN A 303 -7.11 5.83 -28.50
C GLN A 303 -6.95 5.91 -26.98
N LYS A 304 -7.17 7.11 -26.40
CA LYS A 304 -7.02 7.33 -24.96
C LYS A 304 -7.97 6.46 -24.14
N MET A 305 -9.20 6.29 -24.59
CA MET A 305 -10.19 5.44 -23.91
C MET A 305 -9.79 3.96 -23.93
N MET A 306 -9.37 3.43 -25.09
CA MET A 306 -8.91 2.05 -25.21
C MET A 306 -7.67 1.79 -24.35
N MET A 307 -6.67 2.68 -24.40
CA MET A 307 -5.45 2.57 -23.58
C MET A 307 -5.77 2.57 -22.09
N ALA A 308 -6.59 3.50 -21.63
CA ALA A 308 -7.01 3.58 -20.24
C ALA A 308 -7.64 2.27 -19.75
N ARG A 309 -8.57 1.70 -20.53
CA ARG A 309 -9.24 0.45 -20.19
C ARG A 309 -8.28 -0.75 -20.19
N CYS A 310 -7.36 -0.81 -21.15
CA CYS A 310 -6.28 -1.80 -21.16
C CYS A 310 -5.41 -1.71 -19.91
N ASN A 311 -4.98 -0.50 -19.55
CA ASN A 311 -4.16 -0.23 -18.37
C ASN A 311 -4.87 -0.66 -17.09
N LEU A 312 -6.17 -0.36 -16.92
CA LEU A 312 -6.95 -0.79 -15.76
C LEU A 312 -7.16 -2.32 -15.69
N ARG A 313 -7.13 -3.02 -16.82
CA ARG A 313 -7.19 -4.49 -16.88
C ARG A 313 -5.81 -5.17 -16.85
N GLY A 314 -4.72 -4.40 -16.90
CA GLY A 314 -3.36 -4.94 -16.98
C GLY A 314 -3.06 -5.71 -18.27
N LYS A 315 -3.77 -5.39 -19.36
CA LYS A 315 -3.55 -6.00 -20.68
C LYS A 315 -2.70 -5.08 -21.56
N PRO A 316 -1.67 -5.59 -22.26
CA PRO A 316 -0.81 -4.77 -23.10
C PRO A 316 -1.60 -4.09 -24.22
N VAL A 317 -1.30 -2.82 -24.44
CA VAL A 317 -1.84 -2.03 -25.56
C VAL A 317 -0.72 -1.51 -26.46
N ILE A 318 -0.88 -1.69 -27.77
CA ILE A 318 0.08 -1.27 -28.79
C ILE A 318 -0.53 -0.14 -29.61
N THR A 319 0.18 0.99 -29.70
CA THR A 319 -0.17 2.07 -30.64
C THR A 319 0.46 1.78 -31.99
N ALA A 320 -0.38 1.66 -33.02
CA ALA A 320 0.03 1.22 -34.34
C ALA A 320 -0.33 2.22 -35.44
N THR A 321 0.41 2.14 -36.55
CA THR A 321 0.26 2.88 -37.81
C THR A 321 0.54 4.39 -37.72
N GLN A 322 1.10 4.95 -38.80
CA GLN A 322 1.37 6.38 -38.98
C GLN A 322 2.11 7.04 -37.80
N MET A 323 3.08 6.33 -37.20
CA MET A 323 3.88 6.86 -36.09
C MET A 323 4.97 7.79 -36.64
N LEU A 324 5.79 7.29 -37.57
CA LEU A 324 6.91 8.03 -38.17
C LEU A 324 6.91 7.87 -39.71
N GLU A 325 5.73 7.91 -40.33
CA GLU A 325 5.51 7.59 -41.75
C GLU A 325 6.46 8.34 -42.70
N SER A 326 6.73 9.61 -42.43
CA SER A 326 7.65 10.43 -43.24
C SER A 326 9.06 9.84 -43.33
N MET A 327 9.45 8.98 -42.37
CA MET A 327 10.75 8.33 -42.34
C MET A 327 10.90 7.13 -43.28
N ILE A 328 9.84 6.75 -44.00
CA ILE A 328 9.96 5.82 -45.12
C ILE A 328 10.93 6.37 -46.16
N THR A 329 10.85 7.67 -46.45
CA THR A 329 11.68 8.35 -47.46
C THR A 329 12.64 9.38 -46.88
N ASN A 330 12.45 9.79 -45.61
CA ASN A 330 13.28 10.81 -44.97
C ASN A 330 14.11 10.27 -43.79
N PRO A 331 15.31 10.82 -43.52
CA PRO A 331 16.17 10.36 -42.42
C PRO A 331 15.74 10.88 -41.04
N ARG A 332 14.72 11.75 -40.96
CA ARG A 332 14.20 12.35 -39.71
C ARG A 332 12.67 12.48 -39.79
N PRO A 333 11.97 12.37 -38.66
CA PRO A 333 10.53 12.55 -38.64
C PRO A 333 10.16 14.02 -38.62
N THR A 334 8.90 14.31 -38.88
CA THR A 334 8.30 15.61 -38.63
C THR A 334 8.13 15.86 -37.13
N ARG A 335 7.93 17.13 -36.75
CA ARG A 335 7.66 17.51 -35.34
C ARG A 335 6.32 16.93 -34.84
N ALA A 336 5.34 16.82 -35.74
CA ALA A 336 4.02 16.28 -35.42
C ALA A 336 4.12 14.79 -35.07
N GLU A 337 4.81 14.00 -35.90
CA GLU A 337 5.09 12.58 -35.65
C GLU A 337 5.85 12.36 -34.34
N ALA A 338 6.89 13.17 -34.07
CA ALA A 338 7.63 13.06 -32.81
C ALA A 338 6.73 13.33 -31.59
N SER A 339 5.86 14.34 -31.68
CA SER A 339 4.91 14.67 -30.61
C SER A 339 3.84 13.59 -30.44
N ASP A 340 3.41 12.97 -31.53
CA ASP A 340 2.42 11.90 -31.53
C ASP A 340 2.95 10.64 -30.84
N VAL A 341 4.19 10.23 -31.15
CA VAL A 341 4.87 9.13 -30.43
C VAL A 341 4.99 9.44 -28.94
N ALA A 342 5.41 10.65 -28.57
CA ALA A 342 5.52 11.06 -27.17
C ALA A 342 4.17 11.00 -26.44
N ASN A 343 3.09 11.49 -27.07
CA ASN A 343 1.75 11.45 -26.51
C ASN A 343 1.23 10.02 -26.30
N ALA A 344 1.51 9.09 -27.23
CA ALA A 344 1.16 7.69 -27.05
C ALA A 344 1.81 7.08 -25.79
N VAL A 345 3.06 7.45 -25.51
CA VAL A 345 3.79 7.03 -24.29
C VAL A 345 3.18 7.65 -23.02
N LEU A 346 2.88 8.95 -23.05
CA LEU A 346 2.27 9.68 -21.92
C LEU A 346 0.83 9.25 -21.63
N ASP A 347 0.09 8.82 -22.66
CA ASP A 347 -1.23 8.20 -22.53
C ASP A 347 -1.18 6.77 -21.96
N GLY A 348 0.03 6.20 -21.89
CA GLY A 348 0.28 4.93 -21.22
C GLY A 348 0.26 3.71 -22.14
N THR A 349 0.63 3.85 -23.41
CA THR A 349 0.83 2.70 -24.31
C THR A 349 1.89 1.74 -23.77
N ASP A 350 1.72 0.43 -23.95
CA ASP A 350 2.76 -0.55 -23.59
C ASP A 350 3.84 -0.66 -24.66
N GLY A 351 3.45 -0.49 -25.92
CA GLY A 351 4.37 -0.47 -27.05
C GLY A 351 3.94 0.45 -28.19
N VAL A 352 4.90 0.78 -29.04
CA VAL A 352 4.74 1.60 -30.25
C VAL A 352 5.28 0.84 -31.46
N MET A 353 4.59 0.94 -32.60
CA MET A 353 4.85 0.10 -33.77
C MET A 353 5.27 0.87 -35.02
N LEU A 354 6.38 0.45 -35.65
CA LEU A 354 6.81 0.84 -36.99
C LEU A 354 6.26 -0.13 -38.04
N SER A 355 5.73 0.42 -39.12
CA SER A 355 5.08 -0.30 -40.23
C SER A 355 5.96 -0.23 -41.49
N GLY A 356 5.67 0.69 -42.41
CA GLY A 356 6.44 0.86 -43.64
C GLY A 356 7.87 1.33 -43.37
N GLU A 357 8.06 2.08 -42.28
CA GLU A 357 9.33 2.69 -41.87
C GLU A 357 10.45 1.65 -41.71
N SER A 358 10.14 0.50 -41.12
CA SER A 358 11.11 -0.60 -40.92
C SER A 358 11.04 -1.66 -42.02
N ALA A 359 9.88 -1.85 -42.65
CA ALA A 359 9.68 -2.93 -43.63
C ALA A 359 10.24 -2.58 -45.03
N GLY A 360 9.91 -1.40 -45.55
CA GLY A 360 10.28 -0.95 -46.90
C GLY A 360 10.90 0.44 -46.97
N GLY A 361 11.11 1.08 -45.81
CA GLY A 361 11.70 2.41 -45.72
C GLY A 361 13.20 2.42 -46.06
N SER A 362 13.70 3.59 -46.47
CA SER A 362 15.12 3.82 -46.74
C SER A 362 15.96 3.98 -45.47
N PHE A 363 15.32 4.24 -44.32
CA PHE A 363 16.01 4.56 -43.06
C PHE A 363 15.52 3.73 -41.85
N PRO A 364 15.47 2.38 -41.93
CA PRO A 364 14.88 1.54 -40.89
C PRO A 364 15.58 1.69 -39.53
N ILE A 365 16.92 1.82 -39.52
CA ILE A 365 17.71 2.00 -38.30
C ILE A 365 17.49 3.38 -37.67
N ASN A 366 17.37 4.44 -38.49
CA ASN A 366 17.10 5.78 -37.97
C ASN A 366 15.70 5.87 -37.37
N ALA A 367 14.70 5.23 -38.01
CA ALA A 367 13.32 5.22 -37.55
C ALA A 367 13.20 4.57 -36.17
N ILE A 368 13.77 3.38 -35.98
CA ILE A 368 13.77 2.72 -34.66
C ILE A 368 14.55 3.55 -33.63
N SER A 369 15.69 4.13 -34.02
CA SER A 369 16.55 4.91 -33.13
C SER A 369 15.87 6.17 -32.61
N ILE A 370 15.17 6.93 -33.46
CA ILE A 370 14.44 8.13 -33.01
C ILE A 370 13.17 7.76 -32.24
N GLN A 371 12.47 6.69 -32.62
CA GLN A 371 11.30 6.22 -31.86
C GLN A 371 11.70 5.83 -30.43
N ARG A 372 12.84 5.14 -30.28
CA ARG A 372 13.45 4.82 -28.97
C ARG A 372 13.68 6.08 -28.14
N ARG A 373 14.42 7.06 -28.69
CA ARG A 373 14.76 8.31 -27.98
C ARG A 373 13.52 9.10 -27.56
N ILE A 374 12.51 9.19 -28.43
CA ILE A 374 11.25 9.87 -28.08
C ILE A 374 10.55 9.17 -26.90
N CYS A 375 10.55 7.82 -26.87
CA CYS A 375 10.00 7.08 -25.74
C CYS A 375 10.76 7.36 -24.44
N GLU A 376 12.09 7.36 -24.49
CA GLU A 376 12.95 7.64 -23.33
C GLU A 376 12.71 9.05 -22.77
N GLU A 377 12.62 10.07 -23.63
CA GLU A 377 12.31 11.45 -23.23
C GLU A 377 10.91 11.57 -22.61
N ALA A 378 9.90 10.95 -23.22
CA ALA A 378 8.53 10.96 -22.71
C ALA A 378 8.40 10.21 -21.37
N GLU A 379 9.18 9.13 -21.17
CA GLU A 379 9.20 8.37 -19.92
C GLU A 379 9.88 9.12 -18.77
N ALA A 380 10.89 9.93 -19.07
CA ALA A 380 11.69 10.66 -18.08
C ALA A 380 10.89 11.74 -17.35
N VAL A 381 9.83 12.25 -17.96
CA VAL A 381 8.98 13.32 -17.39
C VAL A 381 7.73 12.79 -16.69
N ILE A 382 7.50 11.47 -16.63
CA ILE A 382 6.31 10.91 -15.98
C ILE A 382 6.44 11.00 -14.46
N ASP A 383 5.45 11.58 -13.80
CA ASP A 383 5.26 11.45 -12.36
C ASP A 383 4.64 10.08 -12.04
N TYR A 384 5.52 9.10 -11.78
CA TYR A 384 5.12 7.73 -11.48
C TYR A 384 4.41 7.58 -10.12
N GLU A 385 4.68 8.44 -9.14
CA GLU A 385 4.03 8.37 -7.82
C GLU A 385 2.55 8.77 -7.95
N THR A 386 2.26 9.88 -8.63
CA THR A 386 0.88 10.30 -8.92
C THR A 386 0.17 9.31 -9.84
N LEU A 387 0.87 8.76 -10.84
CA LEU A 387 0.29 7.77 -11.75
C LEU A 387 -0.11 6.48 -11.02
N PHE A 388 0.74 5.98 -10.11
CA PHE A 388 0.43 4.82 -9.27
C PHE A 388 -0.85 5.03 -8.46
N LEU A 389 -0.94 6.15 -7.73
CA LEU A 389 -2.09 6.45 -6.86
C LEU A 389 -3.40 6.50 -7.66
N ARG A 390 -3.40 7.15 -8.83
CA ARG A 390 -4.58 7.23 -9.72
C ARG A 390 -5.01 5.87 -10.24
N ILE A 391 -4.05 5.03 -10.65
CA ILE A 391 -4.35 3.67 -11.13
C ILE A 391 -4.93 2.84 -9.98
N ARG A 392 -4.31 2.88 -8.80
CA ARG A 392 -4.77 2.14 -7.62
C ARG A 392 -6.17 2.56 -7.20
N GLU A 393 -6.43 3.86 -7.10
CA GLU A 393 -7.76 4.40 -6.79
C GLU A 393 -8.83 3.92 -7.81
N ALA A 394 -8.54 4.03 -9.10
CA ALA A 394 -9.47 3.60 -10.14
C ALA A 394 -9.75 2.09 -10.11
N VAL A 395 -8.73 1.27 -9.81
CA VAL A 395 -8.89 -0.19 -9.69
C VAL A 395 -9.70 -0.54 -8.44
N MET A 396 -9.45 0.11 -7.30
CA MET A 396 -10.23 -0.09 -6.07
C MET A 396 -11.70 0.29 -6.27
N ASN A 397 -11.97 1.43 -6.91
CA ASN A 397 -13.33 1.87 -7.23
C ASN A 397 -14.08 0.90 -8.16
N ALA A 398 -13.35 0.24 -9.07
CA ALA A 398 -13.92 -0.79 -9.95
C ALA A 398 -14.13 -2.14 -9.26
N ASN A 399 -13.57 -2.36 -8.06
CA ASN A 399 -13.62 -3.62 -7.32
C ASN A 399 -14.02 -3.38 -5.85
N PRO A 400 -15.28 -2.99 -5.57
CA PRO A 400 -15.72 -2.63 -4.21
C PRO A 400 -15.68 -3.80 -3.22
N GLN A 401 -15.56 -5.04 -3.70
CA GLN A 401 -15.41 -6.26 -2.88
C GLN A 401 -13.95 -6.56 -2.50
N GLY A 402 -13.01 -5.69 -2.86
CA GLY A 402 -11.57 -5.89 -2.65
C GLY A 402 -10.85 -6.54 -3.83
N LEU A 403 -9.52 -6.48 -3.83
CA LEU A 403 -8.67 -7.04 -4.88
C LEU A 403 -8.38 -8.53 -4.64
N SER A 404 -7.94 -9.21 -5.69
CA SER A 404 -7.34 -10.54 -5.53
C SER A 404 -6.06 -10.45 -4.70
N VAL A 405 -5.73 -11.52 -3.97
CA VAL A 405 -4.50 -11.56 -3.13
C VAL A 405 -3.25 -11.28 -3.95
N VAL A 406 -3.14 -11.85 -5.15
CA VAL A 406 -1.99 -11.65 -6.04
C VAL A 406 -1.87 -10.19 -6.45
N GLU A 407 -3.01 -9.55 -6.78
CA GLU A 407 -3.04 -8.16 -7.20
C GLU A 407 -2.73 -7.20 -6.04
N SER A 408 -3.29 -7.43 -4.84
CA SER A 408 -2.94 -6.65 -3.65
C SER A 408 -1.43 -6.74 -3.33
N VAL A 409 -0.85 -7.93 -3.39
CA VAL A 409 0.61 -8.11 -3.18
C VAL A 409 1.41 -7.34 -4.24
N CYS A 410 0.99 -7.37 -5.51
CA CYS A 410 1.67 -6.62 -6.58
C CYS A 410 1.54 -5.10 -6.40
N SER A 411 0.35 -4.61 -6.03
CA SER A 411 0.11 -3.19 -5.74
C SER A 411 0.98 -2.70 -4.58
N ALA A 412 0.97 -3.45 -3.46
CA ALA A 412 1.80 -3.14 -2.29
C ALA A 412 3.30 -3.20 -2.59
N ALA A 413 3.74 -4.11 -3.46
CA ALA A 413 5.14 -4.19 -3.89
C ALA A 413 5.58 -2.96 -4.71
N VAL A 414 4.71 -2.45 -5.59
CA VAL A 414 4.97 -1.22 -6.37
C VAL A 414 5.03 0.01 -5.46
N GLU A 415 4.11 0.10 -4.51
CA GLU A 415 4.13 1.18 -3.50
C GLU A 415 5.41 1.12 -2.66
N LEU A 416 5.72 -0.05 -2.09
CA LEU A 416 6.92 -0.28 -1.28
C LEU A 416 8.19 0.12 -2.04
N ALA A 417 8.29 -0.22 -3.34
CA ALA A 417 9.42 0.16 -4.17
C ALA A 417 9.62 1.69 -4.24
N GLY A 418 8.53 2.46 -4.31
CA GLY A 418 8.56 3.92 -4.24
C GLY A 418 8.99 4.44 -2.88
N GLU A 419 8.45 3.89 -1.79
CA GLU A 419 8.70 4.35 -0.41
C GLU A 419 10.13 4.13 0.06
N VAL A 420 10.70 2.98 -0.27
CA VAL A 420 12.08 2.67 0.10
C VAL A 420 13.10 3.21 -0.91
N LYS A 421 12.63 3.81 -2.02
CA LYS A 421 13.45 4.24 -3.17
C LYS A 421 14.29 3.07 -3.71
N ALA A 422 13.63 1.96 -4.02
CA ALA A 422 14.26 0.81 -4.66
C ALA A 422 14.77 1.18 -6.06
N SER A 423 15.76 0.42 -6.56
CA SER A 423 16.28 0.57 -7.94
C SER A 423 15.63 -0.42 -8.91
N LEU A 424 15.06 -1.51 -8.40
CA LEU A 424 14.54 -2.62 -9.20
C LEU A 424 13.41 -3.36 -8.46
N ILE A 425 12.43 -3.86 -9.21
CA ILE A 425 11.49 -4.88 -8.75
C ILE A 425 11.84 -6.20 -9.44
N ILE A 426 11.99 -7.28 -8.70
CA ILE A 426 12.22 -8.63 -9.21
C ILE A 426 10.91 -9.42 -9.11
N SER A 427 10.48 -10.01 -10.22
CA SER A 427 9.27 -10.85 -10.28
C SER A 427 9.67 -12.27 -10.65
N LEU A 428 9.41 -13.23 -9.77
CA LEU A 428 9.52 -14.64 -10.13
C LEU A 428 8.16 -15.06 -10.71
N THR A 429 8.14 -15.43 -11.99
CA THR A 429 6.90 -15.70 -12.71
C THR A 429 7.01 -16.85 -13.73
N GLU A 430 6.18 -17.86 -13.59
CA GLU A 430 6.00 -19.00 -14.50
C GLU A 430 5.11 -18.63 -15.69
N THR A 431 3.97 -17.95 -15.43
CA THR A 431 2.96 -17.60 -16.46
C THR A 431 3.05 -16.15 -16.96
N GLY A 432 3.84 -15.32 -16.29
CA GLY A 432 3.96 -13.89 -16.54
C GLY A 432 2.88 -13.02 -15.88
N SER A 433 1.89 -13.61 -15.19
CA SER A 433 0.79 -12.85 -14.57
C SER A 433 1.27 -11.87 -13.50
N THR A 434 2.17 -12.31 -12.60
CA THR A 434 2.78 -11.46 -11.56
C THR A 434 3.49 -10.26 -12.16
N ALA A 435 4.32 -10.48 -13.18
CA ALA A 435 5.04 -9.39 -13.85
C ALA A 435 4.09 -8.41 -14.55
N ARG A 436 3.00 -8.90 -15.15
CA ARG A 436 1.96 -8.04 -15.74
C ARG A 436 1.23 -7.21 -14.68
N LEU A 437 0.88 -7.79 -13.54
CA LEU A 437 0.23 -7.07 -12.44
C LEU A 437 1.16 -6.01 -11.84
N LEU A 438 2.45 -6.30 -11.67
CA LEU A 438 3.43 -5.29 -11.27
C LEU A 438 3.52 -4.15 -12.30
N ALA A 439 3.59 -4.47 -13.58
CA ALA A 439 3.65 -3.47 -14.66
C ALA A 439 2.36 -2.66 -14.80
N LYS A 440 1.20 -3.23 -14.47
CA LYS A 440 -0.12 -2.56 -14.47
C LYS A 440 -0.11 -1.29 -13.62
N TYR A 441 0.53 -1.35 -12.46
CA TYR A 441 0.63 -0.22 -11.51
C TYR A 441 1.74 0.79 -11.84
N ARG A 442 2.42 0.62 -12.99
CA ARG A 442 3.39 1.56 -13.56
C ARG A 442 4.47 2.02 -12.54
N PRO A 443 5.31 1.10 -12.01
CA PRO A 443 6.41 1.48 -11.13
C PRO A 443 7.42 2.41 -11.84
N GLY A 444 7.97 3.36 -11.07
CA GLY A 444 9.06 4.24 -11.55
C GLY A 444 10.35 3.48 -11.90
N VAL A 445 10.53 2.28 -11.35
CA VAL A 445 11.67 1.38 -11.63
C VAL A 445 11.35 0.30 -12.67
N GLN A 446 12.36 -0.44 -13.12
CA GLN A 446 12.16 -1.60 -14.00
C GLN A 446 11.69 -2.83 -13.20
N VAL A 447 10.91 -3.68 -13.85
CA VAL A 447 10.51 -5.01 -13.34
C VAL A 447 11.35 -6.06 -14.05
N LEU A 448 12.28 -6.71 -13.35
CA LEU A 448 13.04 -7.86 -13.83
C LEU A 448 12.24 -9.14 -13.57
N ALA A 449 11.62 -9.68 -14.60
CA ALA A 449 10.81 -10.88 -14.55
C ALA A 449 11.63 -12.13 -14.91
N LEU A 450 11.71 -13.07 -13.98
CA LEU A 450 12.38 -14.35 -14.18
C LEU A 450 11.34 -15.41 -14.51
N ALA A 451 11.54 -16.13 -15.61
CA ALA A 451 10.64 -17.19 -16.07
C ALA A 451 11.42 -18.41 -16.56
N ALA A 452 10.92 -19.61 -16.29
CA ALA A 452 11.52 -20.84 -16.82
C ALA A 452 11.04 -21.16 -18.24
N ALA A 453 9.74 -20.97 -18.50
CA ALA A 453 9.15 -21.17 -19.81
C ALA A 453 9.57 -20.07 -20.81
N ASP A 454 10.12 -20.50 -21.96
CA ASP A 454 10.54 -19.60 -23.05
C ASP A 454 9.39 -18.74 -23.57
N SER A 455 8.20 -19.33 -23.71
CA SER A 455 6.98 -18.64 -24.11
C SER A 455 6.67 -17.46 -23.19
N THR A 456 6.85 -17.64 -21.88
CA THR A 456 6.56 -16.58 -20.90
C THR A 456 7.55 -15.43 -21.05
N VAL A 457 8.84 -15.74 -21.21
CA VAL A 457 9.88 -14.74 -21.49
C VAL A 457 9.48 -13.92 -22.73
N LYS A 458 9.06 -14.57 -23.81
CA LYS A 458 8.63 -13.90 -25.05
C LYS A 458 7.33 -13.10 -24.89
N HIS A 459 6.37 -13.56 -24.11
CA HIS A 459 5.14 -12.81 -23.85
C HIS A 459 5.41 -11.49 -23.11
N LEU A 460 6.38 -11.49 -22.20
CA LEU A 460 6.73 -10.30 -21.43
C LEU A 460 7.45 -9.22 -22.27
N CYS A 461 7.92 -9.54 -23.48
CA CYS A 461 8.43 -8.55 -24.44
C CYS A 461 7.38 -7.51 -24.88
N ALA A 462 6.08 -7.77 -24.64
CA ALA A 462 4.98 -6.84 -24.93
C ALA A 462 4.59 -5.94 -23.74
N ILE A 463 5.17 -6.14 -22.55
CA ILE A 463 4.70 -5.49 -21.31
C ILE A 463 5.64 -4.35 -20.92
N ARG A 464 5.11 -3.12 -20.81
CA ARG A 464 5.92 -1.94 -20.49
C ARG A 464 6.69 -2.08 -19.17
N GLY A 465 7.95 -1.66 -19.18
CA GLY A 465 8.78 -1.65 -17.97
C GLY A 465 9.18 -3.03 -17.45
N VAL A 466 8.91 -4.10 -18.20
CA VAL A 466 9.33 -5.47 -17.85
C VAL A 466 10.56 -5.87 -18.67
N ILE A 467 11.59 -6.38 -18.00
CA ILE A 467 12.75 -7.03 -18.58
C ILE A 467 12.63 -8.52 -18.24
N SER A 468 12.59 -9.38 -19.24
CA SER A 468 12.43 -10.82 -19.05
C SER A 468 13.79 -11.52 -19.07
N LEU A 469 14.05 -12.37 -18.09
CA LEU A 469 15.24 -13.22 -18.00
C LEU A 469 14.82 -14.69 -17.89
N LYS A 470 15.35 -15.53 -18.78
CA LYS A 470 15.13 -16.97 -18.73
C LYS A 470 15.98 -17.60 -17.63
N VAL A 471 15.35 -18.42 -16.78
CA VAL A 471 16.05 -19.22 -15.75
C VAL A 471 15.78 -20.71 -15.93
N PRO A 472 16.69 -21.61 -15.50
CA PRO A 472 16.51 -23.04 -15.73
C PRO A 472 15.44 -23.68 -14.83
N SER A 473 15.28 -23.22 -13.59
CA SER A 473 14.26 -23.74 -12.66
C SER A 473 14.00 -22.77 -11.51
N PHE A 474 12.87 -22.96 -10.82
CA PHE A 474 12.51 -22.23 -9.61
C PHE A 474 12.88 -22.92 -8.29
N GLN A 475 13.76 -23.92 -8.30
CA GLN A 475 14.20 -24.57 -7.06
C GLN A 475 15.12 -23.66 -6.24
N GLY A 476 14.68 -23.29 -5.03
CA GLY A 476 15.42 -22.42 -4.12
C GLY A 476 15.27 -20.93 -4.45
N THR A 477 14.18 -20.32 -3.97
CA THR A 477 13.79 -18.92 -4.25
C THR A 477 14.89 -17.91 -3.93
N ASP A 478 15.60 -18.08 -2.80
CA ASP A 478 16.66 -17.14 -2.37
C ASP A 478 17.85 -17.10 -3.33
N HIS A 479 18.27 -18.27 -3.83
CA HIS A 479 19.37 -18.34 -4.80
C HIS A 479 18.99 -17.65 -6.12
N ILE A 480 17.73 -17.75 -6.53
CA ILE A 480 17.22 -17.15 -7.77
C ILE A 480 17.15 -15.64 -7.65
N ILE A 481 16.66 -15.12 -6.50
CA ILE A 481 16.65 -13.68 -6.22
C ILE A 481 18.08 -13.14 -6.21
N GLN A 482 19.03 -13.84 -5.57
CA GLN A 482 20.43 -13.42 -5.57
C GLN A 482 21.05 -13.43 -6.98
N SER A 483 20.72 -14.43 -7.80
CA SER A 483 21.15 -14.49 -9.20
C SER A 483 20.58 -13.32 -10.02
N ALA A 484 19.32 -12.97 -9.78
CA ALA A 484 18.68 -11.81 -10.41
C ALA A 484 19.33 -10.48 -10.00
N ILE A 485 19.70 -10.33 -8.73
CA ILE A 485 20.43 -9.15 -8.24
C ILE A 485 21.81 -9.06 -8.91
N ASN A 486 22.52 -10.19 -9.05
CA ASN A 486 23.82 -10.22 -9.71
C ASN A 486 23.70 -9.82 -11.18
N TYR A 487 22.73 -10.38 -11.90
CA TYR A 487 22.42 -9.96 -13.26
C TYR A 487 22.09 -8.46 -13.33
N GLY A 488 21.25 -7.96 -12.42
CA GLY A 488 20.92 -6.54 -12.32
C GLY A 488 22.15 -5.63 -12.13
N LYS A 489 23.17 -6.10 -11.41
CA LYS A 489 24.46 -5.38 -11.27
C LYS A 489 25.28 -5.42 -12.56
N GLU A 490 25.37 -6.58 -13.21
CA GLU A 490 26.11 -6.77 -14.46
C GLU A 490 25.59 -5.85 -15.58
N VAL A 491 24.26 -5.69 -15.65
CA VAL A 491 23.61 -4.87 -16.69
C VAL A 491 23.33 -3.42 -16.26
N GLY A 492 23.81 -3.01 -15.08
CA GLY A 492 23.75 -1.62 -14.60
C GLY A 492 22.38 -1.14 -14.10
N LEU A 493 21.45 -2.05 -13.79
CA LEU A 493 20.15 -1.73 -13.18
C LEU A 493 20.23 -1.56 -11.66
N VAL A 494 21.23 -2.14 -11.01
CA VAL A 494 21.40 -2.13 -9.55
C VAL A 494 22.87 -1.85 -9.20
N LYS A 495 23.11 -1.00 -8.20
CA LYS A 495 24.45 -0.75 -7.63
C LYS A 495 24.55 -1.32 -6.21
N THR A 496 25.77 -1.51 -5.72
CA THR A 496 25.99 -1.91 -4.32
C THR A 496 25.46 -0.80 -3.40
N GLY A 497 24.55 -1.16 -2.48
CA GLY A 497 23.86 -0.23 -1.60
C GLY A 497 22.40 0.04 -1.99
N ASP A 498 22.02 -0.28 -3.22
CA ASP A 498 20.64 -0.12 -3.70
C ASP A 498 19.70 -1.13 -3.05
N LYS A 499 18.44 -0.72 -2.88
CA LYS A 499 17.35 -1.59 -2.40
C LYS A 499 16.60 -2.20 -3.59
N VAL A 500 16.11 -3.42 -3.41
CA VAL A 500 15.37 -4.17 -4.42
C VAL A 500 14.14 -4.79 -3.76
N VAL A 501 13.00 -4.79 -4.44
CA VAL A 501 11.77 -5.48 -4.00
C VAL A 501 11.61 -6.75 -4.80
N ALA A 502 11.37 -7.89 -4.17
CA ALA A 502 11.16 -9.17 -4.86
C ALA A 502 9.75 -9.70 -4.58
N VAL A 503 9.07 -10.19 -5.62
CA VAL A 503 7.71 -10.76 -5.55
C VAL A 503 7.72 -12.15 -6.14
N HIS A 504 7.12 -13.11 -5.43
CA HIS A 504 7.04 -14.51 -5.81
C HIS A 504 5.72 -15.13 -5.32
N GLY A 505 5.05 -15.91 -6.17
CA GLY A 505 3.86 -16.69 -5.79
C GLY A 505 4.20 -18.15 -5.51
N MET A 506 3.75 -18.70 -4.38
CA MET A 506 3.99 -20.11 -4.00
C MET A 506 3.18 -21.12 -4.84
N LYS A 507 2.03 -20.69 -5.37
CA LYS A 507 1.21 -21.41 -6.35
C LYS A 507 0.82 -20.38 -7.40
N GLU A 508 1.55 -20.30 -8.50
CA GLU A 508 1.06 -19.51 -9.63
C GLU A 508 -0.20 -20.16 -10.19
N GLU A 509 -1.18 -19.34 -10.53
CA GLU A 509 -2.42 -19.79 -11.17
C GLU A 509 -2.08 -20.80 -12.27
N THR A 510 -2.61 -22.01 -12.13
CA THR A 510 -2.40 -23.07 -13.10
C THR A 510 -3.04 -22.60 -14.41
N ALA A 511 -2.21 -22.33 -15.42
CA ALA A 511 -2.69 -21.89 -16.72
C ALA A 511 -3.77 -22.85 -17.24
N GLY A 512 -4.99 -22.35 -17.47
CA GLY A 512 -6.09 -23.10 -18.07
C GLY A 512 -7.25 -23.53 -17.15
N ARG A 513 -7.26 -23.20 -15.85
CA ARG A 513 -8.48 -23.29 -15.03
C ARG A 513 -9.01 -21.89 -14.71
N ARG A 514 -10.13 -21.50 -15.34
CA ARG A 514 -11.10 -20.61 -14.65
C ARG A 514 -11.55 -21.41 -13.43
N ILE A 515 -11.29 -20.93 -12.22
CA ILE A 515 -12.01 -21.41 -11.05
C ILE A 515 -13.41 -20.82 -11.16
N ASP A 516 -14.30 -21.55 -11.83
CA ASP A 516 -15.73 -21.37 -11.64
C ASP A 516 -16.08 -21.98 -10.27
N GLY A 517 -16.42 -21.11 -9.31
CA GLY A 517 -17.21 -21.44 -8.13
C GLY A 517 -16.49 -22.17 -6.98
N CYS A 518 -16.33 -21.44 -5.86
CA CYS A 518 -16.81 -21.93 -4.57
C CYS A 518 -17.17 -20.74 -3.67
N GLY A 519 -18.48 -20.47 -3.58
CA GLY A 519 -19.14 -19.84 -2.42
C GLY A 519 -18.92 -18.35 -2.16
N VAL A 520 -19.86 -17.51 -2.63
CA VAL A 520 -20.41 -16.43 -1.77
C VAL A 520 -21.12 -17.18 -0.63
N ILE A 521 -21.02 -16.86 0.66
CA ILE A 521 -21.50 -15.65 1.32
C ILE A 521 -20.72 -15.45 2.62
N GLY A 522 -20.11 -14.27 2.75
CA GLY A 522 -19.88 -13.60 4.00
C GLY A 522 -20.01 -12.12 3.70
N GLU A 523 -21.24 -11.59 3.74
CA GLU A 523 -21.42 -10.14 3.80
C GLU A 523 -20.77 -9.67 5.11
N ALA A 524 -19.58 -9.09 5.00
CA ALA A 524 -19.09 -8.22 6.05
C ALA A 524 -19.83 -6.90 5.88
N HIS A 525 -20.97 -6.78 6.56
CA HIS A 525 -21.50 -5.46 6.84
C HIS A 525 -20.42 -4.70 7.62
N ILE A 526 -19.94 -3.59 7.07
CA ILE A 526 -19.40 -2.53 7.91
C ILE A 526 -20.61 -2.00 8.69
N ALA A 527 -20.90 -2.63 9.82
CA ALA A 527 -21.87 -2.11 10.76
C ALA A 527 -21.20 -0.93 11.48
N VAL A 528 -21.28 0.26 10.87
CA VAL A 528 -21.71 1.38 11.71
C VAL A 528 -23.16 1.01 12.06
N PRO A 529 -23.57 0.94 13.34
CA PRO A 529 -24.95 0.63 13.65
C PRO A 529 -25.83 1.77 13.10
N ASP A 530 -26.37 1.62 11.90
CA ASP A 530 -27.48 2.44 11.41
C ASP A 530 -28.77 2.08 12.18
N ASP A 531 -28.79 0.90 12.81
CA ASP A 531 -29.87 0.46 13.69
C ASP A 531 -29.55 0.75 15.17
N MET A 532 -30.17 1.81 15.70
CA MET A 532 -30.17 2.13 17.13
C MET A 532 -30.71 0.99 18.02
N ALA A 533 -31.41 -0.01 17.45
CA ALA A 533 -31.92 -1.16 18.20
C ALA A 533 -30.81 -2.17 18.59
N GLU A 534 -29.72 -2.30 17.82
CA GLU A 534 -28.61 -3.21 18.18
C GLU A 534 -27.87 -2.72 19.44
N LEU A 535 -27.74 -1.40 19.62
CA LEU A 535 -27.22 -0.77 20.84
C LEU A 535 -28.07 -1.11 22.08
N ALA A 536 -29.37 -1.40 21.91
CA ALA A 536 -30.26 -1.78 23.01
C ALA A 536 -30.13 -3.26 23.42
N THR A 537 -29.55 -4.12 22.58
CA THR A 537 -29.40 -5.57 22.82
C THR A 537 -28.03 -6.00 23.37
N TRP A 538 -27.11 -5.06 23.63
CA TRP A 538 -25.78 -5.36 24.18
C TRP A 538 -25.83 -5.74 25.67
N GLY A 539 -26.25 -6.97 25.94
CA GLY A 539 -26.31 -7.58 27.27
C GLY A 539 -25.12 -8.49 27.55
N GLY A 540 -23.97 -7.92 27.95
CA GLY A 540 -22.83 -8.69 28.49
C GLY A 540 -22.88 -8.76 30.01
N GLY A 541 -23.19 -9.93 30.57
CA GLY A 541 -23.19 -10.19 32.03
C GLY A 541 -21.79 -10.33 32.63
N LEU A 542 -21.69 -10.48 33.95
CA LEU A 542 -20.43 -10.73 34.67
C LEU A 542 -19.76 -12.08 34.30
N GLU A 543 -20.51 -12.99 33.67
CA GLU A 543 -20.04 -14.32 33.26
C GLU A 543 -19.24 -14.33 31.93
N GLU A 544 -19.24 -13.20 31.21
CA GLU A 544 -18.57 -13.10 29.91
C GLU A 544 -17.05 -12.86 30.09
N GLN A 545 -16.23 -13.81 29.62
CA GLN A 545 -14.77 -13.77 29.74
C GLN A 545 -14.12 -12.85 28.69
N ASP A 546 -12.90 -12.37 29.00
CA ASP A 546 -12.11 -11.52 28.09
C ASP A 546 -11.84 -12.20 26.75
N SER A 547 -12.23 -11.54 25.66
CA SER A 547 -12.08 -12.05 24.30
C SER A 547 -10.72 -11.67 23.69
N PHE A 548 -10.31 -12.37 22.64
CA PHE A 548 -9.12 -12.01 21.87
C PHE A 548 -9.32 -10.74 21.02
N GLN A 549 -10.55 -10.25 20.90
CA GLN A 549 -10.86 -9.10 20.05
C GLN A 549 -10.49 -7.76 20.70
N ARG A 550 -10.36 -7.71 22.04
CA ARG A 550 -9.94 -6.49 22.75
C ARG A 550 -8.48 -6.16 22.47
N LYS A 551 -8.23 -4.94 21.99
CA LYS A 551 -6.88 -4.48 21.60
C LYS A 551 -6.18 -3.70 22.71
N THR A 552 -6.88 -2.80 23.39
CA THR A 552 -6.37 -1.94 24.47
C THR A 552 -6.14 -2.77 25.72
N LYS A 553 -4.99 -2.58 26.35
CA LYS A 553 -4.51 -3.37 27.49
C LYS A 553 -4.98 -2.82 28.83
N LEU A 554 -5.13 -3.69 29.83
CA LEU A 554 -5.49 -3.32 31.20
C LEU A 554 -4.29 -3.47 32.13
N VAL A 555 -3.92 -2.37 32.78
CA VAL A 555 -2.95 -2.34 33.88
C VAL A 555 -3.73 -2.25 35.19
N CYS A 556 -3.53 -3.17 36.12
CA CYS A 556 -4.20 -3.12 37.43
C CYS A 556 -3.18 -3.06 38.55
N THR A 557 -3.45 -2.21 39.54
CA THR A 557 -2.59 -2.07 40.72
C THR A 557 -2.93 -3.16 41.71
N MET A 558 -1.89 -3.89 42.16
CA MET A 558 -2.01 -4.96 43.13
C MET A 558 -2.06 -4.36 44.55
N GLY A 559 -3.03 -4.78 45.35
CA GLY A 559 -3.20 -4.32 46.73
C GLY A 559 -4.13 -5.22 47.55
N PRO A 560 -4.40 -4.87 48.81
CA PRO A 560 -5.17 -5.69 49.74
C PRO A 560 -6.48 -6.27 49.20
N SER A 561 -7.18 -5.56 48.32
CA SER A 561 -8.45 -6.02 47.73
C SER A 561 -8.31 -7.16 46.72
N CYS A 562 -7.09 -7.46 46.26
CA CYS A 562 -6.84 -8.49 45.24
C CYS A 562 -5.62 -9.37 45.56
N TRP A 563 -5.26 -9.53 46.83
CA TRP A 563 -4.11 -10.36 47.21
C TRP A 563 -4.37 -11.86 47.12
N ASP A 564 -5.63 -12.32 47.24
CA ASP A 564 -5.93 -13.75 47.19
C ASP A 564 -5.93 -14.30 45.75
N VAL A 565 -5.64 -15.59 45.63
CA VAL A 565 -5.49 -16.28 44.33
C VAL A 565 -6.82 -16.28 43.56
N ASP A 566 -7.95 -16.52 44.22
CA ASP A 566 -9.26 -16.60 43.56
C ASP A 566 -9.66 -15.28 42.90
N THR A 567 -9.43 -14.16 43.58
CA THR A 567 -9.67 -12.82 43.03
C THR A 567 -8.74 -12.53 41.85
N LEU A 568 -7.45 -12.90 41.95
CA LEU A 568 -6.50 -12.74 40.86
C LEU A 568 -6.89 -13.58 39.63
N VAL A 569 -7.34 -14.82 39.82
CA VAL A 569 -7.86 -15.67 38.73
C VAL A 569 -9.03 -14.98 38.03
N LYS A 570 -9.99 -14.44 38.80
CA LYS A 570 -11.12 -13.68 38.23
C LYS A 570 -10.66 -12.43 37.48
N MET A 571 -9.70 -11.67 38.00
CA MET A 571 -9.15 -10.49 37.31
C MET A 571 -8.43 -10.87 36.00
N ILE A 572 -7.71 -12.00 35.98
CA ILE A 572 -7.08 -12.56 34.77
C ILE A 572 -8.15 -12.92 33.73
N ASP A 573 -9.22 -13.58 34.16
CA ASP A 573 -10.33 -13.95 33.27
C ASP A 573 -11.08 -12.73 32.72
N GLN A 574 -11.10 -11.63 33.47
CA GLN A 574 -11.68 -10.34 33.06
C GLN A 574 -10.70 -9.46 32.27
N GLY A 575 -9.48 -9.92 31.99
CA GLY A 575 -8.58 -9.29 31.02
C GLY A 575 -7.40 -8.51 31.59
N LEU A 576 -7.00 -8.75 32.84
CA LEU A 576 -5.73 -8.24 33.39
C LEU A 576 -4.55 -8.58 32.46
N ASN A 577 -3.82 -7.56 32.00
CA ASN A 577 -2.62 -7.74 31.15
C ASN A 577 -1.31 -7.44 31.91
N VAL A 578 -1.32 -6.44 32.78
CA VAL A 578 -0.14 -6.02 33.56
C VAL A 578 -0.52 -5.80 35.02
N ALA A 579 0.22 -6.45 35.92
CA ALA A 579 0.12 -6.26 37.36
C ALA A 579 1.13 -5.21 37.83
N ARG A 580 0.62 -4.06 38.30
CA ARG A 580 1.42 -2.96 38.86
C ARG A 580 1.66 -3.17 40.37
N PHE A 581 2.92 -3.13 40.77
CA PHE A 581 3.37 -3.13 42.16
C PHE A 581 3.83 -1.72 42.51
N ASN A 582 3.07 -1.01 43.35
CA ASN A 582 3.33 0.37 43.71
C ASN A 582 4.24 0.46 44.95
N PHE A 583 5.51 0.86 44.78
CA PHE A 583 6.50 0.96 45.86
C PHE A 583 6.39 2.21 46.73
N SER A 584 5.33 3.01 46.53
CA SER A 584 4.89 4.02 47.50
C SER A 584 4.21 3.38 48.71
N HIS A 585 3.70 2.15 48.57
CA HIS A 585 2.97 1.42 49.61
C HIS A 585 3.43 -0.03 49.71
N GLY A 586 3.74 -0.48 50.93
CA GLY A 586 4.18 -1.86 51.19
C GLY A 586 5.70 -2.01 51.18
N ASP A 587 6.15 -3.17 51.64
CA ASP A 587 7.55 -3.57 51.74
C ASP A 587 7.85 -4.76 50.82
N PHE A 588 9.13 -5.16 50.75
CA PHE A 588 9.58 -6.28 49.93
C PHE A 588 8.86 -7.59 50.25
N ASP A 589 8.53 -7.84 51.52
CA ASP A 589 7.84 -9.07 51.93
C ASP A 589 6.40 -9.11 51.42
N THR A 590 5.70 -7.97 51.50
CA THR A 590 4.33 -7.83 51.02
C THR A 590 4.26 -7.96 49.49
N HIS A 591 5.14 -7.28 48.76
CA HIS A 591 5.21 -7.43 47.31
C HIS A 591 5.62 -8.84 46.89
N SER A 592 6.54 -9.49 47.60
CA SER A 592 6.95 -10.88 47.31
C SER A 592 5.84 -11.90 47.57
N ARG A 593 5.00 -11.70 48.60
CA ARG A 593 3.79 -12.51 48.82
C ARG A 593 2.78 -12.32 47.68
N THR A 594 2.50 -11.07 47.32
CA THR A 594 1.58 -10.73 46.24
C THR A 594 2.02 -11.34 44.90
N LEU A 595 3.33 -11.28 44.60
CA LEU A 595 3.90 -11.89 43.39
C LEU A 595 3.78 -13.41 43.39
N ARG A 596 3.92 -14.08 44.54
CA ARG A 596 3.69 -15.53 44.64
C ARG A 596 2.24 -15.87 44.31
N ASN A 597 1.28 -15.16 44.90
CA ASN A 597 -0.14 -15.38 44.65
C ASN A 597 -0.52 -15.14 43.18
N LEU A 598 0.04 -14.10 42.55
CA LEU A 598 -0.13 -13.86 41.10
C LEU A 598 0.42 -15.02 40.25
N ARG A 599 1.59 -15.55 40.61
CA ARG A 599 2.18 -16.71 39.91
C ARG A 599 1.35 -17.97 40.10
N ASP A 600 0.75 -18.16 41.29
CA ASP A 600 -0.13 -19.29 41.57
C ASP A 600 -1.43 -19.18 40.74
N ALA A 601 -2.04 -17.99 40.69
CA ALA A 601 -3.22 -17.72 39.85
C ALA A 601 -2.94 -17.97 38.36
N LEU A 602 -1.76 -17.59 37.85
CA LEU A 602 -1.36 -17.85 36.47
C LEU A 602 -1.21 -19.34 36.14
N ARG A 603 -0.86 -20.20 37.11
CA ARG A 603 -0.81 -21.66 36.88
C ARG A 603 -2.19 -22.25 36.60
N GLU A 604 -3.26 -21.63 37.11
CA GLU A 604 -4.63 -22.03 36.81
C GLU A 604 -5.12 -21.56 35.44
N ARG A 605 -4.37 -20.68 34.76
CA ARG A 605 -4.70 -20.12 33.44
C ARG A 605 -3.47 -20.19 32.51
N PRO A 606 -3.05 -21.40 32.08
CA PRO A 606 -1.80 -21.60 31.32
C PRO A 606 -1.74 -20.86 29.97
N ASN A 607 -2.87 -20.42 29.44
CA ASN A 607 -2.99 -19.69 28.16
C ASN A 607 -3.05 -18.15 28.34
N ARG A 608 -2.89 -17.67 29.57
CA ARG A 608 -2.86 -16.24 29.92
C ARG A 608 -1.47 -15.91 30.47
N ASP A 609 -0.96 -14.74 30.08
CA ASP A 609 0.30 -14.21 30.62
C ASP A 609 0.03 -12.80 31.16
N VAL A 610 0.59 -12.49 32.32
CA VAL A 610 0.48 -11.19 32.97
C VAL A 610 1.88 -10.68 33.28
N SER A 611 2.20 -9.51 32.76
CA SER A 611 3.50 -8.88 32.99
C SER A 611 3.54 -8.09 34.29
N ILE A 612 4.73 -7.92 34.84
CA ILE A 612 4.97 -7.29 36.13
C ILE A 612 5.54 -5.89 35.90
N LEU A 613 4.87 -4.88 36.44
CA LEU A 613 5.28 -3.47 36.42
C LEU A 613 5.67 -3.03 37.84
N LEU A 614 6.92 -2.61 38.02
CA LEU A 614 7.39 -1.93 39.23
C LEU A 614 7.13 -0.43 39.05
N ASP A 615 6.35 0.18 39.92
CA ASP A 615 6.12 1.63 39.91
C ASP A 615 6.89 2.30 41.05
N THR A 616 7.79 3.22 40.70
CA THR A 616 8.66 3.88 41.67
C THR A 616 7.92 4.94 42.45
N LYS A 617 8.32 5.14 43.70
CA LYS A 617 7.74 6.17 44.56
C LYS A 617 8.06 7.58 44.03
N GLY A 618 9.33 7.81 43.66
CA GLY A 618 9.80 9.10 43.15
C GLY A 618 10.03 10.13 44.26
N PRO A 619 10.60 11.29 43.90
CA PRO A 619 10.88 12.37 44.84
C PRO A 619 9.59 13.04 45.32
N GLU A 620 9.37 13.10 46.63
CA GLU A 620 8.20 13.75 47.22
C GLU A 620 8.62 14.89 48.16
N ILE A 621 7.99 16.05 47.99
CA ILE A 621 8.07 17.15 48.95
C ILE A 621 6.95 16.97 49.97
N ARG A 622 7.29 17.02 51.26
CA ARG A 622 6.34 16.81 52.35
C ARG A 622 6.46 17.89 53.42
N SER A 623 5.34 18.15 54.08
CA SER A 623 5.29 18.96 55.30
C SER A 623 5.87 18.22 56.50
N GLY A 624 6.28 18.96 57.53
CA GLY A 624 6.84 18.40 58.76
C GLY A 624 5.80 17.86 59.75
N PHE A 625 6.29 17.58 60.96
CA PHE A 625 5.46 17.20 62.10
C PHE A 625 4.93 18.45 62.81
N PHE A 626 3.82 18.33 63.54
CA PHE A 626 3.25 19.43 64.30
C PHE A 626 3.59 19.30 65.79
N ALA A 627 3.80 20.43 66.47
CA ALA A 627 4.17 20.44 67.88
C ALA A 627 3.12 19.76 68.78
N ALA A 628 1.84 19.95 68.46
CA ALA A 628 0.70 19.35 69.17
C ALA A 628 0.37 17.90 68.72
N GLY A 629 0.96 17.44 67.61
CA GLY A 629 0.54 16.23 66.92
C GLY A 629 -0.83 16.35 66.25
N GLY A 630 -1.08 15.54 65.21
CA GLY A 630 -2.40 15.42 64.61
C GLY A 630 -2.66 16.39 63.46
N LYS A 631 -3.62 17.32 63.63
CA LYS A 631 -4.11 18.20 62.56
C LYS A 631 -4.01 19.67 62.96
N VAL A 632 -3.79 20.52 61.96
CA VAL A 632 -3.73 21.98 62.08
C VAL A 632 -4.76 22.60 61.14
N GLU A 633 -5.45 23.62 61.63
CA GLU A 633 -6.44 24.39 60.87
C GLU A 633 -5.78 25.64 60.30
N LEU A 634 -6.00 25.89 59.00
CA LEU A 634 -5.48 27.05 58.29
C LEU A 634 -6.64 27.93 57.80
N GLU A 635 -6.58 29.21 58.12
CA GLU A 635 -7.59 30.20 57.73
C GLU A 635 -7.22 30.95 56.45
N ALA A 636 -8.21 31.24 55.59
CA ALA A 636 -7.97 32.00 54.37
C ALA A 636 -7.50 33.44 54.71
N GLY A 637 -6.48 33.91 53.99
CA GLY A 637 -5.88 35.24 54.18
C GLY A 637 -4.74 35.29 55.19
N GLN A 638 -4.57 34.28 56.05
CA GLN A 638 -3.47 34.27 57.03
C GLN A 638 -2.10 34.08 56.35
N ASP A 639 -1.07 34.63 56.98
CA ASP A 639 0.31 34.38 56.58
C ASP A 639 0.80 33.05 57.21
N LEU A 640 1.50 32.24 56.41
CA LEU A 640 2.09 30.95 56.80
C LEU A 640 3.54 30.89 56.32
N ILE A 641 4.47 30.57 57.21
CA ILE A 641 5.89 30.39 56.88
C ILE A 641 6.18 28.92 56.59
N LEU A 642 6.75 28.63 55.42
CA LEU A 642 7.31 27.32 55.09
C LEU A 642 8.81 27.34 55.32
N THR A 643 9.31 26.54 56.27
CA THR A 643 10.74 26.51 56.65
C THR A 643 11.43 25.26 56.10
N THR A 644 12.68 25.36 55.68
CA THR A 644 13.46 24.20 55.18
C THR A 644 14.11 23.40 56.30
N ASP A 645 14.17 23.93 57.52
CA ASP A 645 14.49 23.16 58.73
C ASP A 645 13.43 22.10 59.01
N TYR A 646 13.66 20.88 58.51
CA TYR A 646 12.74 19.76 58.66
C TYR A 646 12.65 19.21 60.09
N SER A 647 13.57 19.60 60.98
CA SER A 647 13.52 19.23 62.40
C SER A 647 12.48 20.06 63.18
N PHE A 648 12.05 21.19 62.61
CA PHE A 648 11.08 22.08 63.23
C PHE A 648 9.70 21.43 63.31
N LYS A 649 9.14 21.39 64.53
CA LYS A 649 7.76 20.95 64.76
C LYS A 649 6.82 22.14 64.60
N GLY A 650 6.04 22.13 63.53
CA GLY A 650 5.21 23.25 63.10
C GLY A 650 3.87 23.41 63.81
N ASP A 651 3.16 24.46 63.41
CA ASP A 651 1.81 24.84 63.85
C ASP A 651 1.06 25.58 62.72
N ALA A 652 -0.02 26.31 63.03
CA ALA A 652 -0.81 27.07 62.05
C ALA A 652 -0.07 28.26 61.41
N HIS A 653 1.09 28.66 61.93
CA HIS A 653 1.86 29.83 61.49
C HIS A 653 3.19 29.47 60.83
N LYS A 654 3.80 28.33 61.20
CA LYS A 654 5.06 27.88 60.59
C LYS A 654 5.07 26.37 60.40
N ILE A 655 5.32 25.91 59.18
CA ILE A 655 5.34 24.47 58.81
C ILE A 655 6.68 24.15 58.14
N ALA A 656 7.31 23.05 58.55
CA ALA A 656 8.52 22.55 57.92
C ALA A 656 8.24 21.89 56.55
N CYS A 657 9.18 21.98 55.63
CA CYS A 657 9.15 21.39 54.29
C CYS A 657 10.42 20.55 54.08
N THR A 658 10.29 19.35 53.50
CA THR A 658 11.44 18.48 53.22
C THR A 658 12.38 19.00 52.13
N TYR A 659 11.93 19.97 51.31
CA TYR A 659 12.71 20.44 50.17
C TYR A 659 13.59 21.63 50.53
N GLU A 660 14.87 21.36 50.77
CA GLU A 660 15.86 22.37 51.19
C GLU A 660 16.01 23.54 50.22
N LYS A 661 15.77 23.30 48.92
CA LYS A 661 15.87 24.31 47.86
C LYS A 661 14.57 25.08 47.62
N LEU A 662 13.56 24.94 48.49
CA LEU A 662 12.25 25.57 48.31
C LEU A 662 12.37 27.10 48.07
N PRO A 663 13.11 27.88 48.88
CA PRO A 663 13.19 29.33 48.69
C PRO A 663 13.86 29.76 47.38
N GLN A 664 14.76 28.95 46.84
CA GLN A 664 15.45 29.20 45.57
C GLN A 664 14.62 28.79 44.35
N SER A 665 13.72 27.82 44.51
CA SER A 665 12.91 27.26 43.42
C SER A 665 11.60 28.03 43.18
N VAL A 666 11.08 28.74 44.19
CA VAL A 666 9.84 29.54 44.07
C VAL A 666 10.13 31.04 44.05
N LYS A 667 9.17 31.83 43.57
CA LYS A 667 9.23 33.30 43.55
C LYS A 667 7.93 33.92 44.08
N PRO A 668 7.92 35.20 44.51
CA PRO A 668 6.67 35.89 44.82
C PRO A 668 5.62 35.72 43.71
N GLY A 669 4.41 35.33 44.11
CA GLY A 669 3.31 34.96 43.22
C GLY A 669 3.22 33.48 42.84
N SER A 670 4.25 32.67 43.09
CA SER A 670 4.20 31.21 42.90
C SER A 670 3.11 30.59 43.78
N ILE A 671 2.48 29.53 43.28
CA ILE A 671 1.50 28.73 44.03
C ILE A 671 2.20 27.49 44.60
N ILE A 672 1.86 27.15 45.84
CA ILE A 672 2.25 25.89 46.50
C ILE A 672 0.97 25.21 46.92
N LEU A 673 0.76 23.98 46.46
CA LEU A 673 -0.40 23.17 46.81
C LEU A 673 0.02 22.20 47.91
N MET A 674 -0.72 22.15 49.02
CA MET A 674 -0.43 21.26 50.14
C MET A 674 -1.61 20.30 50.36
N ALA A 675 -1.30 19.05 50.72
CA ALA A 675 -2.28 17.99 50.93
C ALA A 675 -3.19 17.78 49.71
N ASP A 676 -2.59 17.45 48.56
CA ASP A 676 -3.31 17.22 47.30
C ASP A 676 -4.19 18.41 46.88
N GLY A 677 -3.73 19.65 47.13
CA GLY A 677 -4.46 20.88 46.81
C GLY A 677 -5.62 21.20 47.75
N THR A 678 -5.73 20.48 48.87
CA THR A 678 -6.68 20.85 49.94
C THR A 678 -6.39 22.25 50.47
N VAL A 679 -5.11 22.67 50.49
CA VAL A 679 -4.70 24.04 50.83
C VAL A 679 -3.86 24.62 49.69
N ASN A 680 -4.25 25.81 49.23
CA ASN A 680 -3.50 26.58 48.25
C ASN A 680 -2.77 27.72 48.95
N LEU A 681 -1.48 27.82 48.73
CA LEU A 681 -0.62 28.85 49.29
C LEU A 681 -0.06 29.71 48.16
N GLN A 682 -0.08 31.03 48.30
CA GLN A 682 0.60 31.94 47.40
C GLN A 682 1.85 32.48 48.06
N VAL A 683 3.00 32.33 47.41
CA VAL A 683 4.27 32.88 47.88
C VAL A 683 4.21 34.41 47.88
N VAL A 684 4.48 35.02 49.03
CA VAL A 684 4.54 36.48 49.22
C VAL A 684 5.98 36.95 49.17
N GLU A 685 6.88 36.23 49.83
CA GLU A 685 8.29 36.61 49.99
C GLU A 685 9.15 35.36 50.21
N CYS A 686 10.36 35.33 49.64
CA CYS A 686 11.32 34.24 49.84
C CYS A 686 12.48 34.75 50.70
N TYR A 687 12.81 34.00 51.75
CA TYR A 687 13.98 34.23 52.62
C TYR A 687 15.09 33.24 52.29
N GLU A 688 16.17 33.22 53.08
CA GLU A 688 17.31 32.32 52.87
C GLU A 688 16.95 30.84 53.08
N ASP A 689 16.20 30.54 54.14
CA ASP A 689 15.85 29.18 54.61
C ASP A 689 14.33 28.94 54.69
N SER A 690 13.52 29.90 54.24
CA SER A 690 12.08 29.85 54.42
C SER A 690 11.34 30.69 53.39
N VAL A 691 10.05 30.42 53.22
CA VAL A 691 9.17 31.12 52.29
C VAL A 691 7.94 31.59 53.05
N LYS A 692 7.66 32.90 53.00
CA LYS A 692 6.40 33.45 53.49
C LYS A 692 5.33 33.26 52.45
N THR A 693 4.21 32.66 52.85
CA THR A 693 3.07 32.39 51.98
C THR A 693 1.79 32.99 52.56
N ARG A 694 0.79 33.19 51.72
CA ARG A 694 -0.58 33.51 52.09
C ARG A 694 -1.48 32.33 51.81
N VAL A 695 -2.25 31.91 52.81
CA VAL A 695 -3.25 30.85 52.65
C VAL A 695 -4.43 31.38 51.85
N LEU A 696 -4.79 30.71 50.75
CA LEU A 696 -5.85 31.17 49.84
C LEU A 696 -7.24 30.62 50.20
N ASN A 697 -7.31 29.52 50.93
CA ASN A 697 -8.55 28.87 51.32
C ASN A 697 -8.46 28.23 52.70
N HIS A 698 -9.60 28.12 53.36
CA HIS A 698 -9.71 27.46 54.66
C HIS A 698 -9.58 25.93 54.52
N ALA A 699 -8.75 25.30 55.34
CA ALA A 699 -8.66 23.83 55.37
C ALA A 699 -7.94 23.29 56.61
N ILE A 700 -8.17 22.01 56.90
CA ILE A 700 -7.52 21.26 57.99
C ILE A 700 -6.52 20.28 57.38
N ILE A 701 -5.25 20.40 57.76
CA ILE A 701 -4.17 19.54 57.27
C ILE A 701 -3.60 18.67 58.39
N GLY A 702 -3.15 17.47 58.04
CA GLY A 702 -2.40 16.59 58.93
C GLY A 702 -0.89 16.76 58.75
N GLU A 703 -0.12 15.97 59.49
CA GLU A 703 1.34 15.93 59.34
C GLU A 703 1.78 15.21 58.05
N ARG A 704 2.98 15.54 57.55
CA ARG A 704 3.63 14.83 56.42
C ARG A 704 2.82 14.76 55.14
N LYS A 705 1.97 15.76 54.93
CA LYS A 705 1.19 15.95 53.70
C LYS A 705 2.10 16.39 52.57
N ASN A 706 1.81 15.89 51.37
CA ASN A 706 2.52 16.24 50.15
C ASN A 706 2.42 17.74 49.86
N MET A 707 3.42 18.25 49.15
CA MET A 707 3.46 19.60 48.64
C MET A 707 3.83 19.55 47.15
N ASN A 708 3.02 20.17 46.30
CA ASN A 708 3.27 20.31 44.87
C ASN A 708 3.62 21.77 44.56
N LEU A 709 4.51 21.98 43.59
CA LEU A 709 5.04 23.29 43.21
C LEU A 709 4.72 23.57 41.72
N PRO A 710 3.46 23.90 41.37
CA PRO A 710 3.05 24.07 39.98
C PRO A 710 3.95 25.02 39.19
N GLY A 711 4.52 24.50 38.09
CA GLY A 711 5.34 25.28 37.17
C GLY A 711 6.76 25.58 37.66
N VAL A 712 7.19 24.94 38.76
CA VAL A 712 8.54 25.05 39.32
C VAL A 712 9.36 23.83 38.94
N ARG A 713 10.62 24.05 38.53
CA ARG A 713 11.58 22.96 38.33
C ARG A 713 12.06 22.46 39.69
N VAL A 714 11.66 21.26 40.06
CA VAL A 714 12.11 20.61 41.29
C VAL A 714 13.44 19.92 41.05
N ASP A 715 14.48 20.42 41.72
CA ASP A 715 15.84 19.88 41.67
C ASP A 715 16.01 18.72 42.66
N LEU A 716 15.33 17.62 42.37
CA LEU A 716 15.47 16.33 43.07
C LEU A 716 15.69 15.22 42.03
N PRO A 717 16.58 14.24 42.30
CA PRO A 717 16.80 13.15 41.37
C PRO A 717 15.55 12.25 41.27
N CYS A 718 15.17 11.87 40.04
CA CYS A 718 14.05 10.96 39.81
C CYS A 718 14.29 9.56 40.41
N ILE A 719 15.56 9.14 40.50
CA ILE A 719 15.98 7.87 41.09
C ILE A 719 16.87 8.16 42.30
N GLY A 720 16.31 8.01 43.50
CA GLY A 720 17.05 8.07 44.76
C GLY A 720 17.61 6.71 45.18
N GLU A 721 18.24 6.66 46.37
CA GLU A 721 18.79 5.42 46.94
C GLU A 721 17.71 4.35 47.16
N LYS A 722 16.51 4.76 47.60
CA LYS A 722 15.38 3.86 47.79
C LYS A 722 14.93 3.26 46.47
N GLU A 723 14.70 4.08 45.43
CA GLU A 723 14.27 3.60 44.12
C GLU A 723 15.31 2.66 43.51
N ALA A 724 16.60 2.98 43.62
CA ALA A 724 17.68 2.10 43.18
C ALA A 724 17.67 0.76 43.94
N ASN A 725 17.44 0.78 45.26
CA ASN A 725 17.30 -0.43 46.07
C ASN A 725 16.09 -1.27 45.64
N ASP A 726 14.92 -0.65 45.46
CA ASP A 726 13.69 -1.32 45.03
C ASP A 726 13.89 -2.00 43.67
N ILE A 727 14.56 -1.32 42.72
CA ILE A 727 14.84 -1.85 41.38
C ILE A 727 15.88 -2.98 41.42
N LEU A 728 17.03 -2.75 42.06
CA LEU A 728 18.18 -3.67 41.98
C LEU A 728 18.04 -4.89 42.88
N ASN A 729 17.43 -4.73 44.05
CA ASN A 729 17.38 -5.76 45.09
C ASN A 729 16.03 -6.47 45.18
N TRP A 730 14.94 -5.87 44.68
CA TRP A 730 13.65 -6.56 44.57
C TRP A 730 13.22 -6.77 43.13
N GLY A 731 13.22 -5.72 42.30
CA GLY A 731 12.71 -5.77 40.93
C GLY A 731 13.43 -6.77 40.03
N LEU A 732 14.74 -6.58 39.83
CA LEU A 732 15.53 -7.44 38.94
C LEU A 732 15.55 -8.92 39.39
N PRO A 733 15.76 -9.27 40.67
CA PRO A 733 15.71 -10.66 41.13
C PRO A 733 14.35 -11.34 40.92
N ASN A 734 13.26 -10.57 40.96
CA ASN A 734 11.91 -11.09 40.77
C ASN A 734 11.44 -11.10 39.30
N GLY A 735 12.27 -10.64 38.36
CA GLY A 735 11.98 -10.72 36.93
C GLY A 735 10.91 -9.74 36.45
N ILE A 736 10.92 -8.50 36.96
CA ILE A 736 10.04 -7.43 36.48
C ILE A 736 10.20 -7.20 34.98
N ASN A 737 9.12 -6.79 34.32
CA ASN A 737 9.11 -6.54 32.87
C ASN A 737 9.17 -5.04 32.56
N PHE A 738 8.56 -4.22 33.42
CA PHE A 738 8.48 -2.78 33.27
C PHE A 738 8.88 -2.07 34.56
N ILE A 739 9.44 -0.87 34.43
CA ILE A 739 9.62 0.10 35.51
C ILE A 739 8.89 1.37 35.09
N ALA A 740 7.87 1.80 35.85
CA ALA A 740 7.30 3.13 35.73
C ALA A 740 8.06 4.09 36.63
N VAL A 741 8.65 5.13 36.04
CA VAL A 741 9.48 6.11 36.74
C VAL A 741 8.67 7.37 36.96
N SER A 742 8.47 7.73 38.23
CA SER A 742 7.77 8.94 38.66
C SER A 742 8.63 10.20 38.49
N PHE A 743 7.97 11.34 38.27
CA PHE A 743 8.51 12.70 38.16
C PHE A 743 9.58 12.93 37.08
N VAL A 744 9.50 12.22 35.96
CA VAL A 744 10.45 12.39 34.84
C VAL A 744 10.34 13.80 34.27
N GLN A 745 11.47 14.51 34.18
CA GLN A 745 11.53 15.88 33.67
C GLN A 745 12.35 15.99 32.38
N HIS A 746 13.31 15.08 32.14
CA HIS A 746 14.22 15.09 30.98
C HIS A 746 14.55 13.66 30.51
N GLY A 747 14.99 13.50 29.25
CA GLY A 747 15.45 12.21 28.74
C GLY A 747 16.68 11.66 29.46
N ASP A 748 17.50 12.54 30.07
CA ASP A 748 18.66 12.14 30.87
C ASP A 748 18.29 11.36 32.13
N ASP A 749 17.10 11.58 32.71
CA ASP A 749 16.60 10.78 33.82
C ASP A 749 16.50 9.30 33.42
N ILE A 750 16.05 9.05 32.19
CA ILE A 750 15.85 7.72 31.62
C ILE A 750 17.18 7.10 31.18
N ARG A 751 18.05 7.89 30.55
CA ARG A 751 19.42 7.44 30.22
C ARG A 751 20.20 7.10 31.49
N GLY A 752 20.01 7.85 32.57
CA GLY A 752 20.57 7.59 33.90
C GLY A 752 20.09 6.27 34.48
N LEU A 753 18.77 6.04 34.50
CA LEU A 753 18.22 4.76 34.95
C LEU A 753 18.71 3.59 34.09
N ARG A 754 18.82 3.76 32.77
CA ARG A 754 19.35 2.71 31.89
C ARG A 754 20.78 2.31 32.26
N LYS A 755 21.62 3.27 32.69
CA LYS A 755 22.98 2.99 33.21
C LYS A 755 22.92 2.19 34.52
N ILE A 756 22.02 2.53 35.44
CA ILE A 756 21.83 1.81 36.72
C ILE A 756 21.41 0.34 36.47
N LEU A 757 20.52 0.11 35.51
CA LEU A 757 20.06 -1.23 35.14
C LEU A 757 21.17 -2.12 34.57
N GLY A 758 22.12 -1.52 33.84
CA GLY A 758 23.25 -2.21 33.22
C GLY A 758 22.84 -3.42 32.38
N SER A 759 23.70 -4.43 32.32
CA SER A 759 23.42 -5.68 31.58
C SER A 759 22.31 -6.52 32.22
N ARG A 760 22.13 -6.43 33.54
CA ARG A 760 21.13 -7.20 34.31
C ARG A 760 19.69 -6.76 33.98
N GLY A 761 19.48 -5.48 33.70
CA GLY A 761 18.18 -4.92 33.36
C GLY A 761 17.97 -4.62 31.87
N ARG A 762 18.83 -5.12 30.98
CA ARG A 762 18.79 -4.79 29.52
C ARG A 762 17.42 -5.04 28.85
N ASN A 763 16.66 -6.01 29.35
CA ASN A 763 15.37 -6.42 28.80
C ASN A 763 14.17 -5.76 29.53
N VAL A 764 14.41 -5.02 30.60
CA VAL A 764 13.36 -4.32 31.35
C VAL A 764 13.00 -3.04 30.62
N GLN A 765 11.71 -2.83 30.37
CA GLN A 765 11.22 -1.63 29.68
C GLN A 765 11.01 -0.48 30.68
N ILE A 766 11.39 0.74 30.30
CA ILE A 766 11.21 1.94 31.12
C ILE A 766 10.00 2.74 30.60
N ILE A 767 9.03 2.96 31.48
CA ILE A 767 7.83 3.76 31.26
C ILE A 767 8.00 5.09 31.98
N SER A 768 8.06 6.20 31.25
CA SER A 768 8.20 7.52 31.86
C SER A 768 6.83 8.08 32.22
N LYS A 769 6.62 8.41 33.49
CA LYS A 769 5.40 9.05 33.97
C LYS A 769 5.51 10.56 33.76
N ILE A 770 4.62 11.10 32.95
CA ILE A 770 4.54 12.55 32.73
C ILE A 770 3.55 13.12 33.73
N GLU A 771 4.11 13.69 34.80
CA GLU A 771 3.39 14.18 35.99
C GLU A 771 3.56 15.69 36.18
N SER A 772 4.49 16.33 35.44
CA SER A 772 4.84 17.74 35.62
C SER A 772 4.79 18.53 34.32
N THR A 773 4.62 19.85 34.44
CA THR A 773 4.71 20.76 33.29
C THR A 773 6.10 20.76 32.64
N GLU A 774 7.15 20.50 33.41
CA GLU A 774 8.51 20.39 32.89
C GLU A 774 8.69 19.14 32.02
N GLY A 775 8.20 17.98 32.48
CA GLY A 775 8.15 16.78 31.65
C GLY A 775 7.34 16.98 30.37
N LEU A 776 6.25 17.76 30.42
CA LEU A 776 5.47 18.09 29.23
C LEU A 776 6.23 18.99 28.23
N ARG A 777 7.06 19.93 28.70
CA ARG A 777 7.89 20.80 27.84
C ARG A 777 9.00 20.00 27.15
N ASN A 778 9.62 19.07 27.87
CA ASN A 778 10.73 18.24 27.38
C ASN A 778 10.25 16.89 26.81
N PHE A 779 8.96 16.79 26.47
CA PHE A 779 8.32 15.53 26.13
C PHE A 779 9.00 14.80 24.95
N ASP A 780 9.51 15.51 23.95
CA ASP A 780 10.14 14.88 22.79
C ASP A 780 11.46 14.16 23.15
N ASP A 781 12.30 14.77 23.99
CA ASP A 781 13.54 14.14 24.50
C ASP A 781 13.23 12.95 25.43
N ILE A 782 12.21 13.09 26.29
CA ILE A 782 11.74 11.99 27.13
C ILE A 782 11.19 10.85 26.26
N LEU A 783 10.36 11.17 25.27
CA LEU A 783 9.78 10.19 24.36
C LEU A 783 10.87 9.44 23.61
N GLU A 784 11.92 10.10 23.14
CA GLU A 784 13.06 9.46 22.47
C GLU A 784 13.78 8.47 23.40
N ALA A 785 14.04 8.85 24.66
CA ALA A 785 14.78 8.02 25.63
C ALA A 785 13.96 6.87 26.25
N SER A 786 12.62 6.98 26.27
CA SER A 786 11.72 6.03 26.96
C SER A 786 11.32 4.84 26.09
N ASP A 787 10.93 3.71 26.68
CA ASP A 787 10.32 2.60 25.93
C ASP A 787 8.81 2.78 25.78
N ALA A 788 8.17 3.41 26.77
CA ALA A 788 6.75 3.76 26.77
C ALA A 788 6.52 5.02 27.62
N ILE A 789 5.33 5.61 27.49
CA ILE A 789 4.89 6.79 28.26
C ILE A 789 3.68 6.44 29.10
N MET A 790 3.61 6.96 30.32
CA MET A 790 2.42 6.95 31.17
C MET A 790 1.93 8.37 31.40
N ILE A 791 0.68 8.63 31.03
CA ILE A 791 0.00 9.90 31.25
C ILE A 791 -0.65 9.82 32.63
N ALA A 792 -0.02 10.44 33.62
CA ALA A 792 -0.47 10.45 35.01
C ALA A 792 -1.33 11.70 35.28
N ARG A 793 -2.63 11.58 34.97
CA ARG A 793 -3.57 12.71 34.90
C ARG A 793 -3.84 13.36 36.25
N GLY A 794 -3.85 12.57 37.33
CA GLY A 794 -4.03 13.05 38.71
C GLY A 794 -2.93 14.03 39.08
N ASP A 795 -1.67 13.60 39.02
CA ASP A 795 -0.52 14.45 39.35
C ASP A 795 -0.36 15.60 38.36
N LEU A 796 -0.53 15.35 37.06
CA LEU A 796 -0.44 16.41 36.04
C LEU A 796 -1.53 17.47 36.23
N GLY A 797 -2.74 17.08 36.66
CA GLY A 797 -3.85 17.99 36.98
C GLY A 797 -3.59 18.88 38.19
N MET A 798 -2.62 18.54 39.03
CA MET A 798 -2.14 19.42 40.11
C MET A 798 -1.16 20.48 39.59
N GLU A 799 -0.47 20.19 38.49
CA GLU A 799 0.60 21.02 37.92
C GLU A 799 0.11 22.00 36.83
N MET A 800 -1.07 21.76 36.27
CA MET A 800 -1.65 22.59 35.21
C MET A 800 -3.16 22.79 35.40
N PRO A 801 -3.76 23.82 34.76
CA PRO A 801 -5.20 24.01 34.83
C PRO A 801 -5.97 22.74 34.39
N PRO A 802 -6.98 22.29 35.14
CA PRO A 802 -7.67 21.02 34.89
C PRO A 802 -8.32 20.97 33.51
N GLU A 803 -8.81 22.10 33.00
CA GLU A 803 -9.39 22.22 31.66
C GLU A 803 -8.37 22.04 30.52
N LYS A 804 -7.06 21.94 30.80
CA LYS A 804 -6.01 21.73 29.80
C LYS A 804 -5.43 20.31 29.81
N VAL A 805 -5.73 19.50 30.82
CA VAL A 805 -5.17 18.13 30.97
C VAL A 805 -5.56 17.25 29.78
N PHE A 806 -6.78 17.35 29.29
CA PHE A 806 -7.24 16.56 28.13
C PHE A 806 -6.47 16.89 26.84
N LEU A 807 -6.01 18.14 26.66
CA LEU A 807 -5.19 18.54 25.52
C LEU A 807 -3.79 17.90 25.62
N ALA A 808 -3.18 17.95 26.80
CA ALA A 808 -1.89 17.33 27.06
C ALA A 808 -1.95 15.80 26.79
N GLN A 809 -3.00 15.13 27.25
CA GLN A 809 -3.24 13.72 26.94
C GLN A 809 -3.28 13.47 25.43
N LYS A 810 -4.14 14.16 24.69
CA LYS A 810 -4.27 13.99 23.23
C LYS A 810 -2.95 14.22 22.49
N MET A 811 -2.19 15.24 22.90
CA MET A 811 -0.89 15.55 22.31
C MET A 811 0.13 14.44 22.56
N MET A 812 0.26 13.98 23.81
CA MET A 812 1.19 12.90 24.17
C MET A 812 0.82 11.60 23.46
N THR A 813 -0.45 11.20 23.48
CA THR A 813 -0.95 10.00 22.79
C THR A 813 -0.66 10.06 21.30
N ALA A 814 -0.93 11.19 20.63
CA ALA A 814 -0.65 11.35 19.20
C ALA A 814 0.85 11.23 18.87
N ARG A 815 1.73 11.83 19.69
CA ARG A 815 3.18 11.75 19.50
C ARG A 815 3.72 10.34 19.76
N CYS A 816 3.23 9.64 20.80
CA CYS A 816 3.55 8.23 21.05
C CYS A 816 3.13 7.34 19.89
N ASN A 817 1.92 7.53 19.37
CA ASN A 817 1.41 6.79 18.21
C ASN A 817 2.31 6.99 16.98
N LEU A 818 2.74 8.22 16.68
CA LEU A 818 3.65 8.51 15.57
C LEU A 818 5.06 7.92 15.78
N ALA A 819 5.53 7.86 17.03
CA ALA A 819 6.80 7.23 17.37
C ALA A 819 6.74 5.69 17.43
N GLY A 820 5.54 5.09 17.43
CA GLY A 820 5.35 3.66 17.62
C GLY A 820 5.71 3.18 19.04
N LYS A 821 5.62 4.06 20.04
CA LYS A 821 5.90 3.75 21.46
C LYS A 821 4.58 3.63 22.23
N PRO A 822 4.42 2.61 23.10
CA PRO A 822 3.19 2.43 23.86
C PRO A 822 2.90 3.61 24.77
N VAL A 823 1.61 3.95 24.91
CA VAL A 823 1.14 4.97 25.84
C VAL A 823 0.06 4.42 26.77
N ILE A 824 0.18 4.71 28.06
CA ILE A 824 -0.73 4.28 29.13
C ILE A 824 -1.44 5.50 29.67
N THR A 825 -2.77 5.51 29.65
CA THR A 825 -3.57 6.55 30.32
C THR A 825 -3.91 6.06 31.73
N ALA A 826 -3.50 6.81 32.75
CA ALA A 826 -3.59 6.40 34.15
C ALA A 826 -4.32 7.43 35.02
N THR A 827 -4.76 6.95 36.19
CA THR A 827 -5.49 7.67 37.26
C THR A 827 -6.87 8.18 36.86
N GLN A 828 -7.81 8.21 37.82
CA GLN A 828 -9.17 8.69 37.62
C GLN A 828 -9.92 8.05 36.43
N MET A 829 -9.65 6.76 36.15
CA MET A 829 -10.32 6.05 35.05
C MET A 829 -11.73 5.62 35.49
N LEU A 830 -11.85 4.97 36.64
CA LEU A 830 -13.12 4.52 37.24
C LEU A 830 -13.13 4.80 38.75
N GLU A 831 -12.59 5.95 39.19
CA GLU A 831 -12.31 6.31 40.58
C GLU A 831 -13.49 6.06 41.53
N SER A 832 -14.72 6.39 41.11
CA SER A 832 -15.91 6.20 41.92
C SER A 832 -16.18 4.73 42.27
N MET A 833 -15.59 3.78 41.54
CA MET A 833 -15.69 2.35 41.79
C MET A 833 -14.87 1.83 42.98
N ILE A 834 -14.04 2.68 43.59
CA ILE A 834 -13.38 2.36 44.86
C ILE A 834 -14.45 2.08 45.93
N GLU A 835 -15.48 2.92 45.98
CA GLU A 835 -16.54 2.84 46.98
C GLU A 835 -17.86 2.28 46.42
N ASN A 836 -18.07 2.35 45.10
CA ASN A 836 -19.35 2.01 44.45
C ASN A 836 -19.21 0.86 43.42
N PRO A 837 -20.24 0.03 43.21
CA PRO A 837 -20.18 -1.08 42.26
C PRO A 837 -20.29 -0.66 40.77
N ARG A 838 -20.47 0.64 40.48
CA ARG A 838 -20.64 1.18 39.12
C ARG A 838 -19.97 2.55 39.01
N PRO A 839 -19.37 2.87 37.84
CA PRO A 839 -18.77 4.17 37.62
C PRO A 839 -19.83 5.23 37.28
N THR A 840 -19.40 6.48 37.28
CA THR A 840 -20.17 7.60 36.73
C THR A 840 -20.19 7.54 35.19
N ARG A 841 -21.17 8.21 34.58
CA ARG A 841 -21.22 8.35 33.11
C ARG A 841 -20.02 9.12 32.55
N ALA A 842 -19.49 10.06 33.33
CA ALA A 842 -18.33 10.86 32.95
C ALA A 842 -17.07 9.99 32.85
N GLU A 843 -16.82 9.15 33.85
CA GLU A 843 -15.70 8.18 33.86
C GLU A 843 -15.79 7.19 32.69
N VAL A 844 -16.99 6.66 32.41
CA VAL A 844 -17.20 5.78 31.25
C VAL A 844 -16.80 6.48 29.94
N SER A 845 -17.26 7.72 29.75
CA SER A 845 -16.94 8.51 28.56
C SER A 845 -15.46 8.84 28.47
N ASP A 846 -14.80 9.10 29.60
CA ASP A 846 -13.39 9.46 29.66
C ASP A 846 -12.49 8.26 29.29
N VAL A 847 -12.77 7.07 29.83
CA VAL A 847 -12.09 5.82 29.44
C VAL A 847 -12.28 5.57 27.94
N ALA A 848 -13.51 5.71 27.42
CA ALA A 848 -13.79 5.52 25.99
C ALA A 848 -12.99 6.50 25.13
N ASN A 849 -12.95 7.79 25.50
CA ASN A 849 -12.21 8.81 24.78
C ASN A 849 -10.69 8.54 24.75
N ALA A 850 -10.10 8.05 25.86
CA ALA A 850 -8.69 7.66 25.88
C ALA A 850 -8.39 6.53 24.86
N VAL A 851 -9.31 5.57 24.70
CA VAL A 851 -9.21 4.50 23.70
C VAL A 851 -9.33 5.03 22.27
N LEU A 852 -10.28 5.94 22.04
CA LEU A 852 -10.47 6.60 20.73
C LEU A 852 -9.27 7.48 20.33
N ASP A 853 -8.65 8.15 21.30
CA ASP A 853 -7.42 8.92 21.09
C ASP A 853 -6.23 8.02 20.72
N GLY A 854 -6.32 6.73 21.01
CA GLY A 854 -5.37 5.72 20.61
C GLY A 854 -4.43 5.26 21.73
N THR A 855 -4.85 5.34 23.00
CA THR A 855 -4.08 4.77 24.11
C THR A 855 -3.86 3.27 23.92
N ASP A 856 -2.65 2.78 24.24
CA ASP A 856 -2.35 1.36 24.15
C ASP A 856 -2.85 0.59 25.38
N ALA A 857 -2.81 1.24 26.54
CA ALA A 857 -3.36 0.70 27.78
C ALA A 857 -4.10 1.75 28.61
N VAL A 858 -5.01 1.27 29.45
CA VAL A 858 -5.69 2.05 30.50
C VAL A 858 -5.45 1.39 31.85
N MET A 859 -5.35 2.20 32.91
CA MET A 859 -4.87 1.73 34.22
C MET A 859 -5.86 1.95 35.36
N LEU A 860 -6.13 0.88 36.12
CA LEU A 860 -6.84 0.91 37.40
C LEU A 860 -5.85 1.07 38.56
N SER A 861 -6.07 2.11 39.36
CA SER A 861 -5.21 2.52 40.46
C SER A 861 -5.82 2.10 41.80
N GLY A 862 -6.61 2.98 42.43
CA GLY A 862 -7.23 2.70 43.72
C GLY A 862 -8.29 1.61 43.64
N GLU A 863 -8.96 1.52 42.48
CA GLU A 863 -10.09 0.63 42.21
C GLU A 863 -9.75 -0.84 42.46
N THR A 864 -8.56 -1.29 42.04
CA THR A 864 -8.12 -2.68 42.20
C THR A 864 -7.20 -2.89 43.40
N ALA A 865 -6.59 -1.83 43.93
CA ALA A 865 -5.63 -1.93 45.03
C ALA A 865 -6.31 -1.91 46.42
N GLY A 866 -7.27 -1.02 46.63
CA GLY A 866 -7.98 -0.87 47.90
C GLY A 866 -9.50 -0.74 47.77
N GLY A 867 -10.03 -0.80 46.54
CA GLY A 867 -11.46 -0.67 46.27
C GLY A 867 -12.28 -1.89 46.69
N LYS A 868 -13.58 -1.68 46.87
CA LYS A 868 -14.54 -2.72 47.27
C LYS A 868 -14.93 -3.67 46.13
N PHE A 869 -14.70 -3.28 44.87
CA PHE A 869 -15.19 -3.98 43.67
C PHE A 869 -14.08 -4.19 42.61
N PRO A 870 -12.97 -4.85 42.97
CA PRO A 870 -11.78 -4.94 42.09
C PRO A 870 -12.04 -5.74 40.81
N VAL A 871 -12.82 -6.82 40.86
CA VAL A 871 -13.13 -7.66 39.68
C VAL A 871 -14.10 -6.95 38.76
N GLU A 872 -15.12 -6.31 39.31
CA GLU A 872 -16.13 -5.55 38.58
C GLU A 872 -15.52 -4.32 37.89
N ALA A 873 -14.56 -3.65 38.53
CA ALA A 873 -13.82 -2.55 37.92
C ALA A 873 -13.06 -3.01 36.66
N VAL A 874 -12.38 -4.16 36.72
CA VAL A 874 -11.70 -4.75 35.55
C VAL A 874 -12.71 -5.11 34.45
N ASN A 875 -13.82 -5.76 34.81
CA ASN A 875 -14.87 -6.12 33.86
C ASN A 875 -15.49 -4.90 33.16
N ILE A 876 -15.80 -3.84 33.91
CA ILE A 876 -16.35 -2.61 33.35
C ILE A 876 -15.33 -1.93 32.44
N GLN A 877 -14.07 -1.80 32.86
CA GLN A 877 -13.03 -1.19 32.03
C GLN A 877 -12.83 -1.97 30.73
N ARG A 878 -12.81 -3.31 30.78
CA ARG A 878 -12.77 -4.19 29.60
C ARG A 878 -13.88 -3.85 28.61
N ARG A 879 -15.14 -3.83 29.06
CA ARG A 879 -16.31 -3.58 28.20
C ARG A 879 -16.29 -2.20 27.58
N ILE A 880 -15.84 -1.18 28.31
CA ILE A 880 -15.69 0.18 27.76
C ILE A 880 -14.66 0.20 26.63
N CYS A 881 -13.50 -0.45 26.82
CA CYS A 881 -12.48 -0.56 25.78
C CYS A 881 -13.00 -1.26 24.52
N GLU A 882 -13.64 -2.42 24.67
CA GLU A 882 -14.22 -3.17 23.54
C GLU A 882 -15.29 -2.36 22.80
N SER A 883 -16.14 -1.64 23.53
CA SER A 883 -17.16 -0.77 22.93
C SER A 883 -16.54 0.39 22.15
N ALA A 884 -15.52 1.05 22.70
CA ALA A 884 -14.84 2.16 22.03
C ALA A 884 -14.12 1.70 20.76
N GLU A 885 -13.45 0.54 20.81
CA GLU A 885 -12.72 -0.04 19.68
C GLU A 885 -13.59 -0.33 18.45
N LYS A 886 -14.83 -0.78 18.67
CA LYS A 886 -15.80 -1.03 17.58
C LYS A 886 -16.19 0.22 16.80
N SER A 887 -16.06 1.41 17.42
CA SER A 887 -16.43 2.68 16.78
C SER A 887 -15.29 3.34 16.00
N ILE A 888 -14.10 2.72 15.97
CA ILE A 888 -12.94 3.25 15.25
C ILE A 888 -13.00 2.88 13.77
N ASP A 889 -12.98 3.89 12.92
CA ASP A 889 -12.64 3.74 11.51
C ASP A 889 -11.12 3.52 11.38
N TYR A 890 -10.74 2.25 11.28
CA TYR A 890 -9.34 1.83 11.22
C TYR A 890 -8.67 2.21 9.90
N ASP A 891 -9.40 2.26 8.78
CA ASP A 891 -8.84 2.59 7.47
C ASP A 891 -8.47 4.08 7.41
N SER A 892 -9.37 4.96 7.86
CA SER A 892 -9.09 6.39 7.99
C SER A 892 -7.95 6.66 8.98
N LEU A 893 -7.89 5.90 10.09
CA LEU A 893 -6.84 6.03 11.09
C LEU A 893 -5.47 5.64 10.51
N PHE A 894 -5.41 4.52 9.77
CA PHE A 894 -4.20 4.04 9.08
C PHE A 894 -3.66 5.10 8.12
N LEU A 895 -4.50 5.58 7.20
CA LEU A 895 -4.11 6.59 6.20
C LEU A 895 -3.61 7.88 6.85
N ARG A 896 -4.25 8.33 7.93
CA ARG A 896 -3.84 9.53 8.67
C ARG A 896 -2.47 9.37 9.33
N ILE A 897 -2.20 8.22 9.94
CA ILE A 897 -0.88 7.94 10.56
C ILE A 897 0.19 7.85 9.48
N ARG A 898 -0.06 7.05 8.44
CA ARG A 898 0.86 6.82 7.31
C ARG A 898 1.24 8.11 6.60
N SER A 899 0.25 8.94 6.25
CA SER A 899 0.48 10.25 5.61
C SER A 899 1.38 11.16 6.46
N ARG A 900 1.14 11.23 7.78
CA ARG A 900 2.00 12.04 8.66
C ARG A 900 3.42 11.51 8.75
N VAL A 901 3.62 10.20 8.83
CA VAL A 901 4.95 9.59 8.89
C VAL A 901 5.74 9.86 7.60
N LEU A 902 5.11 9.70 6.43
CA LEU A 902 5.72 10.01 5.14
C LEU A 902 6.12 11.48 5.02
N ASN A 903 5.26 12.41 5.45
CA ASN A 903 5.55 13.85 5.44
C ASN A 903 6.75 14.24 6.34
N HIS A 904 7.04 13.47 7.38
CA HIS A 904 8.20 13.70 8.26
C HIS A 904 9.43 12.88 7.86
N SER A 905 9.36 12.11 6.76
CA SER A 905 10.43 11.21 6.30
C SER A 905 10.83 11.48 4.84
N PRO A 906 11.41 12.66 4.52
CA PRO A 906 11.70 13.06 3.13
C PRO A 906 12.69 12.14 2.41
N SER A 907 13.52 11.41 3.16
CA SER A 907 14.46 10.41 2.61
C SER A 907 13.85 9.01 2.42
N GLY A 908 12.54 8.85 2.60
CA GLY A 908 11.84 7.57 2.57
C GLY A 908 11.89 6.84 3.92
N LEU A 909 11.08 5.78 4.03
CA LEU A 909 10.96 4.98 5.25
C LEU A 909 12.12 4.00 5.40
N SER A 910 12.37 3.56 6.64
CA SER A 910 13.22 2.39 6.87
C SER A 910 12.57 1.13 6.26
N THR A 911 13.37 0.16 5.81
CA THR A 911 12.84 -1.08 5.20
C THR A 911 11.86 -1.80 6.13
N SER A 912 12.21 -1.89 7.43
CA SER A 912 11.35 -2.53 8.43
C SER A 912 9.99 -1.84 8.57
N GLU A 913 9.99 -0.51 8.58
CA GLU A 913 8.77 0.27 8.73
C GLU A 913 7.91 0.26 7.46
N ALA A 914 8.53 0.37 6.28
CA ALA A 914 7.83 0.29 5.00
C ALA A 914 7.14 -1.07 4.83
N VAL A 915 7.83 -2.17 5.14
CA VAL A 915 7.26 -3.53 5.10
C VAL A 915 6.12 -3.69 6.10
N CYS A 916 6.26 -3.19 7.34
CA CYS A 916 5.19 -3.27 8.32
C CYS A 916 3.97 -2.43 7.94
N SER A 917 4.18 -1.23 7.38
CA SER A 917 3.08 -0.37 6.93
C SER A 917 2.33 -1.01 5.75
N ALA A 918 3.05 -1.52 4.75
CA ALA A 918 2.48 -2.25 3.62
C ALA A 918 1.76 -3.54 4.07
N ALA A 919 2.23 -4.21 5.12
CA ALA A 919 1.56 -5.39 5.68
C ALA A 919 0.23 -5.08 6.35
N VAL A 920 0.11 -3.92 7.00
CA VAL A 920 -1.16 -3.47 7.58
C VAL A 920 -2.15 -3.10 6.48
N ASP A 921 -1.70 -2.41 5.44
CA ASP A 921 -2.53 -2.08 4.27
C ASP A 921 -3.02 -3.36 3.56
N LEU A 922 -2.09 -4.28 3.29
CA LEU A 922 -2.39 -5.57 2.65
C LEU A 922 -3.38 -6.41 3.47
N ALA A 923 -3.27 -6.40 4.80
CA ALA A 923 -4.19 -7.12 5.68
C ALA A 923 -5.61 -6.56 5.59
N ALA A 924 -5.77 -5.24 5.47
CA ALA A 924 -7.05 -4.60 5.25
C ALA A 924 -7.61 -4.93 3.84
N GLU A 925 -6.82 -4.72 2.78
CA GLU A 925 -7.25 -4.95 1.39
C GLU A 925 -7.70 -6.38 1.11
N THR A 926 -7.02 -7.35 1.72
CA THR A 926 -7.31 -8.77 1.49
C THR A 926 -8.37 -9.33 2.44
N ASN A 927 -8.89 -8.51 3.37
CA ASN A 927 -9.80 -8.87 4.44
C ASN A 927 -9.24 -10.04 5.29
N CYS A 928 -7.98 -9.90 5.74
CA CYS A 928 -7.35 -10.88 6.62
C CYS A 928 -7.97 -10.88 8.01
N GLY A 929 -8.00 -12.05 8.66
CA GLY A 929 -8.45 -12.19 10.04
C GLY A 929 -7.36 -11.95 11.08
N LEU A 930 -6.09 -12.08 10.70
CA LEU A 930 -4.94 -12.06 11.62
C LEU A 930 -3.67 -11.54 10.94
N ILE A 931 -2.82 -10.86 11.72
CA ILE A 931 -1.43 -10.56 11.34
C ILE A 931 -0.48 -11.36 12.24
N ILE A 932 0.47 -12.09 11.66
CA ILE A 932 1.52 -12.81 12.38
C ILE A 932 2.85 -12.05 12.25
N ALA A 933 3.52 -11.80 13.37
CA ALA A 933 4.79 -11.09 13.40
C ALA A 933 5.88 -11.94 14.08
N ILE A 934 6.89 -12.38 13.33
CA ILE A 934 8.08 -13.00 13.96
C ILE A 934 8.98 -11.88 14.48
N THR A 935 9.33 -11.93 15.77
CA THR A 935 10.06 -10.83 16.40
C THR A 935 11.01 -11.27 17.52
N GLU A 936 12.27 -10.86 17.40
CA GLU A 936 13.31 -11.09 18.42
C GLU A 936 13.21 -10.08 19.57
N THR A 937 13.04 -8.80 19.25
CA THR A 937 13.08 -7.66 20.19
C THR A 937 11.73 -6.98 20.39
N GLY A 938 10.68 -7.46 19.72
CA GLY A 938 9.33 -6.88 19.74
C GLY A 938 9.16 -5.71 18.78
N ALA A 939 10.23 -5.25 18.11
CA ALA A 939 10.18 -4.09 17.21
C ALA A 939 9.19 -4.29 16.05
N THR A 940 9.15 -5.48 15.43
CA THR A 940 8.20 -5.83 14.36
C THR A 940 6.75 -5.63 14.82
N ALA A 941 6.41 -6.19 15.98
CA ALA A 941 5.05 -6.12 16.50
C ALA A 941 4.64 -4.68 16.86
N ARG A 942 5.57 -3.88 17.41
CA ARG A 942 5.34 -2.46 17.68
C ARG A 942 5.15 -1.64 16.40
N LEU A 943 5.94 -1.90 15.35
CA LEU A 943 5.80 -1.23 14.05
C LEU A 943 4.47 -1.59 13.36
N LEU A 944 4.01 -2.85 13.45
CA LEU A 944 2.68 -3.22 12.96
C LEU A 944 1.59 -2.52 13.77
N ALA A 945 1.68 -2.57 15.10
CA ALA A 945 0.70 -1.94 15.99
C ALA A 945 0.64 -0.40 15.84
N LYS A 946 1.77 0.24 15.49
CA LYS A 946 1.87 1.68 15.21
C LYS A 946 0.85 2.14 14.16
N TYR A 947 0.65 1.34 13.11
CA TYR A 947 -0.28 1.62 12.02
C TYR A 947 -1.74 1.25 12.32
N ARG A 948 -2.03 0.79 13.56
CA ARG A 948 -3.36 0.53 14.10
C ARG A 948 -4.23 -0.35 13.18
N PRO A 949 -3.79 -1.58 12.83
CA PRO A 949 -4.61 -2.50 12.05
C PRO A 949 -5.94 -2.82 12.76
N SER A 950 -6.98 -3.07 11.97
CA SER A 950 -8.25 -3.61 12.48
C SER A 950 -8.08 -5.08 12.91
N GLN A 951 -7.12 -5.80 12.34
CA GLN A 951 -6.78 -7.17 12.69
C GLN A 951 -5.96 -7.25 13.99
N PRO A 952 -6.15 -8.30 14.81
CA PRO A 952 -5.24 -8.62 15.89
C PRO A 952 -3.85 -9.02 15.36
N ILE A 953 -2.81 -8.79 16.17
CA ILE A 953 -1.42 -9.14 15.87
C ILE A 953 -0.95 -10.26 16.79
N LEU A 954 -0.56 -11.41 16.24
CA LEU A 954 0.09 -12.51 16.94
C LEU A 954 1.62 -12.39 16.78
N ALA A 955 2.29 -11.95 17.85
CA ALA A 955 3.75 -11.82 17.89
C ALA A 955 4.41 -13.12 18.35
N LEU A 956 5.28 -13.70 17.53
CA LEU A 956 6.02 -14.92 17.82
C LEU A 956 7.43 -14.56 18.28
N SER A 957 7.83 -15.03 19.47
CA SER A 957 9.19 -14.82 19.97
C SER A 957 9.74 -16.04 20.72
N ALA A 958 11.04 -16.32 20.58
CA ALA A 958 11.73 -17.29 21.43
C ALA A 958 12.07 -16.73 22.82
N SER A 959 12.16 -15.39 22.93
CA SER A 959 12.46 -14.67 24.16
C SER A 959 11.18 -14.40 24.95
N LEU A 960 11.05 -15.05 26.12
CA LEU A 960 9.96 -14.77 27.06
C LEU A 960 9.96 -13.30 27.52
N SER A 961 11.15 -12.70 27.68
CA SER A 961 11.25 -11.27 28.02
C SER A 961 10.71 -10.36 26.92
N THR A 962 10.89 -10.73 25.65
CA THR A 962 10.33 -9.99 24.51
C THR A 962 8.81 -10.12 24.46
N MET A 963 8.28 -11.31 24.71
CA MET A 963 6.82 -11.47 24.77
C MET A 963 6.19 -10.59 25.83
N ARG A 964 6.77 -10.58 27.04
CA ARG A 964 6.26 -9.81 28.17
C ARG A 964 6.37 -8.30 27.94
N SER A 965 7.40 -7.84 27.23
CA SER A 965 7.50 -6.41 26.87
C SER A 965 6.40 -5.94 25.91
N LEU A 966 5.74 -6.85 25.19
CA LEU A 966 4.63 -6.55 24.29
C LEU A 966 3.25 -6.49 24.99
N SER A 967 3.17 -6.82 26.27
CA SER A 967 1.90 -6.87 27.02
C SER A 967 1.20 -5.51 27.18
N VAL A 968 1.90 -4.40 26.95
CA VAL A 968 1.36 -3.03 26.92
C VAL A 968 1.08 -2.51 25.51
N VAL A 969 1.35 -3.30 24.46
CA VAL A 969 1.21 -2.86 23.07
C VAL A 969 -0.20 -3.20 22.56
N ARG A 970 -0.90 -2.20 22.02
CA ARG A 970 -2.28 -2.35 21.56
C ARG A 970 -2.40 -3.40 20.46
N GLY A 971 -3.41 -4.28 20.57
CA GLY A 971 -3.75 -5.26 19.54
C GLY A 971 -2.76 -6.41 19.41
N VAL A 972 -1.68 -6.43 20.19
CA VAL A 972 -0.67 -7.48 20.15
C VAL A 972 -0.94 -8.54 21.21
N ARG A 973 -0.85 -9.82 20.84
CA ARG A 973 -0.69 -10.94 21.76
C ARG A 973 0.57 -11.69 21.39
N ALA A 974 1.36 -12.02 22.39
CA ALA A 974 2.62 -12.71 22.17
C ALA A 974 2.47 -14.22 22.44
N LEU A 975 3.16 -15.02 21.65
CA LEU A 975 3.26 -16.47 21.81
C LEU A 975 4.73 -16.90 21.81
N GLN A 976 5.09 -17.77 22.75
CA GLN A 976 6.45 -18.29 22.82
C GLN A 976 6.62 -19.40 21.79
N VAL A 977 7.68 -19.30 20.99
CA VAL A 977 8.10 -20.36 20.09
C VAL A 977 9.47 -20.87 20.50
N PRO A 978 9.78 -22.17 20.36
CA PRO A 978 11.05 -22.72 20.84
C PRO A 978 12.26 -22.26 20.01
N SER A 979 12.06 -21.94 18.73
CA SER A 979 13.11 -21.51 17.81
C SER A 979 12.50 -20.80 16.59
N PHE A 980 13.29 -19.95 15.93
CA PHE A 980 12.93 -19.34 14.66
C PHE A 980 13.38 -20.16 13.43
N GLN A 981 14.05 -21.30 13.64
CA GLN A 981 14.57 -22.12 12.55
C GLN A 981 13.47 -22.70 11.65
N GLY A 982 13.51 -22.29 10.38
CA GLY A 982 12.52 -22.63 9.38
C GLY A 982 11.26 -21.77 9.57
N SER A 983 11.37 -20.48 9.26
CA SER A 983 10.26 -19.51 9.39
C SER A 983 8.91 -20.01 8.89
N ASP A 984 8.84 -20.72 7.76
CA ASP A 984 7.60 -21.32 7.24
C ASP A 984 6.96 -22.34 8.20
N ARG A 985 7.78 -23.20 8.82
CA ARG A 985 7.32 -24.17 9.82
C ARG A 985 6.85 -23.47 11.09
N VAL A 986 7.55 -22.41 11.51
CA VAL A 986 7.17 -21.60 12.67
C VAL A 986 5.82 -20.92 12.44
N ILE A 987 5.60 -20.35 11.25
CA ILE A 987 4.34 -19.72 10.89
C ILE A 987 3.21 -20.77 10.81
N HIS A 988 3.45 -21.93 10.20
CA HIS A 988 2.46 -23.00 10.14
C HIS A 988 2.04 -23.47 11.54
N ASN A 989 3.00 -23.72 12.44
CA ASN A 989 2.70 -24.09 13.83
C ASN A 989 1.94 -22.99 14.57
N ALA A 990 2.25 -21.72 14.30
CA ALA A 990 1.53 -20.60 14.88
C ALA A 990 0.09 -20.49 14.34
N LEU A 991 -0.16 -20.83 13.07
CA LEU A 991 -1.50 -20.91 12.50
C LEU A 991 -2.31 -22.04 13.16
N GLU A 992 -1.72 -23.21 13.38
CA GLU A 992 -2.37 -24.30 14.13
C GLU A 992 -2.73 -23.88 15.55
N HIS A 993 -1.82 -23.19 16.24
CA HIS A 993 -2.08 -22.67 17.57
C HIS A 993 -3.16 -21.58 17.57
N ALA A 994 -3.11 -20.66 16.61
CA ALA A 994 -4.12 -19.63 16.41
C ALA A 994 -5.51 -20.25 16.19
N LYS A 995 -5.62 -21.32 15.39
CA LYS A 995 -6.87 -22.09 15.22
C LYS A 995 -7.37 -22.67 16.53
N GLN A 996 -6.50 -23.35 17.30
CA GLN A 996 -6.87 -23.96 18.59
C GLN A 996 -7.36 -22.92 19.61
N MET A 997 -6.80 -21.71 19.58
CA MET A 997 -7.20 -20.62 20.46
C MET A 997 -8.40 -19.80 19.93
N GLY A 998 -8.93 -20.13 18.75
CA GLY A 998 -10.03 -19.41 18.11
C GLY A 998 -9.64 -18.04 17.54
N PHE A 999 -8.36 -17.81 17.26
CA PHE A 999 -7.81 -16.56 16.72
C PHE A 999 -7.86 -16.46 15.19
N ALA A 1000 -8.01 -17.60 14.51
CA ALA A 1000 -8.16 -17.70 13.07
C ALA A 1000 -9.09 -18.87 12.72
N ARG A 1001 -9.87 -18.73 11.66
CA ARG A 1001 -10.79 -19.78 11.16
C ARG A 1001 -10.31 -20.38 9.86
N VAL A 1002 -10.68 -21.63 9.60
CA VAL A 1002 -10.40 -22.30 8.30
C VAL A 1002 -11.00 -21.46 7.17
N GLY A 1003 -10.21 -21.20 6.13
CA GLY A 1003 -10.56 -20.35 5.01
C GLY A 1003 -10.26 -18.85 5.19
N GLU A 1004 -9.89 -18.39 6.39
CA GLU A 1004 -9.43 -17.02 6.59
C GLU A 1004 -8.02 -16.80 6.03
N LYS A 1005 -7.73 -15.56 5.62
CA LYS A 1005 -6.39 -15.16 5.17
C LYS A 1005 -5.61 -14.56 6.33
N VAL A 1006 -4.30 -14.74 6.32
CA VAL A 1006 -3.36 -14.21 7.32
C VAL A 1006 -2.18 -13.54 6.64
N VAL A 1007 -1.79 -12.35 7.10
CA VAL A 1007 -0.54 -11.70 6.70
C VAL A 1007 0.55 -12.04 7.70
N ALA A 1008 1.68 -12.59 7.26
CA ALA A 1008 2.84 -12.87 8.09
C ALA A 1008 4.03 -11.98 7.72
N VAL A 1009 4.70 -11.40 8.71
CA VAL A 1009 5.86 -10.51 8.54
C VAL A 1009 7.07 -11.05 9.30
N HIS A 1010 8.21 -11.16 8.61
CA HIS A 1010 9.48 -11.63 9.19
C HIS A 1010 10.72 -11.11 8.44
N GLY A 1011 11.91 -11.46 8.91
CA GLY A 1011 13.18 -11.23 8.20
C GLY A 1011 13.69 -12.50 7.51
N MET A 1012 14.45 -12.35 6.41
CA MET A 1012 15.13 -13.47 5.75
C MET A 1012 16.26 -14.06 6.60
N LYS A 1013 17.03 -13.19 7.30
CA LYS A 1013 18.04 -13.65 8.25
C LYS A 1013 17.38 -13.94 9.58
N GLU A 1014 17.26 -15.23 9.89
CA GLU A 1014 16.79 -15.70 11.18
C GLU A 1014 17.70 -15.13 12.30
N GLU A 1015 17.13 -14.92 13.49
CA GLU A 1015 17.86 -14.46 14.69
C GLU A 1015 18.63 -13.13 14.54
N THR A 1016 18.29 -12.32 13.53
CA THR A 1016 18.91 -11.00 13.31
C THR A 1016 17.92 -9.86 13.59
N PRO A 1017 18.10 -9.10 14.69
CA PRO A 1017 17.25 -7.95 14.99
C PRO A 1017 17.23 -6.89 13.87
N GLY A 1018 16.06 -6.30 13.59
CA GLY A 1018 15.91 -5.17 12.67
C GLY A 1018 16.04 -5.50 11.18
N ALA A 1019 16.16 -6.78 10.81
CA ALA A 1019 16.32 -7.23 9.42
C ALA A 1019 14.99 -7.63 8.75
N ILE A 1020 13.88 -6.96 9.07
CA ILE A 1020 12.56 -7.28 8.51
C ILE A 1020 12.54 -6.89 7.03
N ASN A 1021 12.24 -7.86 6.18
CA ASN A 1021 12.20 -7.68 4.72
C ASN A 1021 11.32 -8.70 3.99
N VAL A 1022 10.52 -9.49 4.71
CA VAL A 1022 9.62 -10.49 4.13
C VAL A 1022 8.20 -10.28 4.65
N MET A 1023 7.24 -10.32 3.73
CA MET A 1023 5.81 -10.32 3.98
C MET A 1023 5.15 -11.43 3.14
N LYS A 1024 4.24 -12.19 3.73
CA LYS A 1024 3.54 -13.32 3.11
C LYS A 1024 2.05 -13.23 3.37
N VAL A 1025 1.24 -13.60 2.38
CA VAL A 1025 -0.20 -13.87 2.58
C VAL A 1025 -0.40 -15.37 2.56
N LEU A 1026 -1.08 -15.89 3.58
CA LEU A 1026 -1.31 -17.31 3.80
C LEU A 1026 -2.81 -17.56 3.95
N LEU A 1027 -3.25 -18.76 3.60
CA LEU A 1027 -4.61 -19.24 3.86
C LEU A 1027 -4.56 -20.17 5.07
N VAL A 1028 -5.53 -20.04 5.96
CA VAL A 1028 -5.71 -20.97 7.08
C VAL A 1028 -6.35 -22.24 6.53
N GLU A 1029 -5.57 -23.31 6.45
CA GLU A 1029 -6.02 -24.64 5.99
C GLU A 1029 -6.75 -25.43 7.08
#